data_AF-A0A846P072-F1
#
_entry.id   AF-A0A846P072-F1
#
_cell.length_a   1.000
_cell.length_b   1.000
_cell.length_c   1.000
_cell.angle_alpha   90.00
_cell.angle_beta   90.00
_cell.angle_gamma   90.00
#
_symmetry.space_group_name_H-M   'P 1'
#
loop_
_entity.id
_entity.type
_entity.pdbx_description
1 polymer ?
#
loop_
_entity_poly.entity_id
_entity_poly.type
_entity_poly.pdbx_seq_one_letter_code
_entity_poly.pdbx_strand_id
1 'polypeptide(L)'
;MKNGFLLSLDALIAISLLMMISIFLVGLSYTYSSPDLRYQRYYYAGKDLVILLEQTKMGSVSFFPSVQDYLSRGVLGQGDMNRTMLDVVGAFWAAGNQSYAENLTRDMVNSILNNTAYGFEVIMNGETIYQNGSVNPDFIARLTTIVSGYEKTKPVNGYVAKVYMTRVRKTGLDFIYFGGYVGDGNVTRFVTLPEDANVTNVYLEMNTGNNFTLYINEQQAGTYVKTEENFSADKWTVCSETVNPSYCSYFSGGNNSITLNFTGSGDNHIGGGYLKVSYTTSELTGGNYVYAGNTTLGRYWFPGIKGLINLYSSFYVPGTLKNISVRLHYRNNLTLNNVSIPLYFIIGSEEILRSNETGEKDIYISDENISGIFGGKTNLTNILSNATIPIRFGTETFSFISGEAASDSVLITDISGSMDTCDVQTSECLHADCNDASGCQNRRIDVAKDVDKEFVNTILNYTGNRAGLVSYETVVDEVHPLSNDSSSLISHIDGYAEGGWTCISCGILVARDMIIDSRMVDRVVPSKSSWLYNTSYPSGEPPNDANGTSWKEHNYTDSGWSSGQTILGFESTPYSPNVDTDIGDNGGDYFFRKHFNVNDVDSIRSAEMFVLSDDNAEVYLNGYLINNDTEEHRARYWNMGGTIFYDDFESYYASGDNRLYYDEINLSPGYWIVNGTPSGDKEIFLMADYSGYPAHSGTDVLVFRDMDDYGYAETYLNLSGKSNLTLSYWWAMGPGELESGDYSDVWIWDGSWHELRRYNRSHVYGGYTKEEIDLSGYNMIDNFTIRFGAYLYSFFGGDSERFYVDDVRVSEMRMDVDRSYFRSGDNVIAVELRNNDPDSAKFDLELNVTMKRHEAILVMSDGFANRPPGLNASKDAIDKACETRDTYGMDVYVVAFGLGADNETLERVACWNCSENDWIPGCDKFYKSASAEGLKEIYKDIADDIANATYQAQIFNVTGNVSLDNILYPDSFISFNYTPIVRTLEYGEITMRFESPRLRDSTGEAMITDNETGTKEGWFTIPSNTEVVTKVLDSKITSYSSYYWTDRLWVNSSNTPNQNWTNVYWLGNYSDEYEFLGDPYIIQIPPNLLKTGGNNSFKIGTGLYPSLPDGLGASPDDRVIYTMGITGIGLTEYSDVFLKAKGSSVTIYYDIDGDNTPETSVVVEVGPNPNDVFDPENDSIDNGFMKLIDRLNFISDLNPNVVDLTHNATGPTGNGDGSLSNPIDLEITEEVKFQSDFISQIPSMWGPATMEVRVWS
;
A
#
# COMPACT_ATOMS: atom_id res chain seq x y z
N MET A 1 -119.75 -58.47 69.70
CA MET A 1 -119.29 -58.06 68.36
C MET A 1 -118.75 -56.62 68.38
N LYS A 2 -117.63 -56.35 69.08
CA LYS A 2 -116.99 -55.01 69.10
C LYS A 2 -115.51 -55.00 68.71
N ASN A 3 -114.89 -56.18 68.51
CA ASN A 3 -113.43 -56.26 68.26
C ASN A 3 -113.07 -56.53 66.79
N GLY A 4 -114.06 -56.72 65.90
CA GLY A 4 -113.81 -56.96 64.47
C GLY A 4 -113.67 -55.69 63.62
N PHE A 5 -114.28 -54.57 64.03
CA PHE A 5 -114.33 -53.33 63.23
C PHE A 5 -113.03 -52.51 63.31
N LEU A 6 -112.34 -52.55 64.45
CA LEU A 6 -111.07 -51.83 64.66
C LEU A 6 -109.94 -52.41 63.80
N LEU A 7 -109.88 -53.74 63.63
CA LEU A 7 -108.84 -54.41 62.83
C LEU A 7 -108.96 -54.13 61.32
N SER A 8 -110.16 -53.89 60.81
CA SER A 8 -110.38 -53.58 59.39
C SER A 8 -110.04 -52.13 59.02
N LEU A 9 -110.12 -51.19 59.96
CA LEU A 9 -109.84 -49.77 59.69
C LEU A 9 -108.32 -49.51 59.62
N ASP A 10 -107.53 -50.12 60.51
CA ASP A 10 -106.07 -50.01 60.50
C ASP A 10 -105.45 -50.62 59.25
N ALA A 11 -106.02 -51.73 58.75
CA ALA A 11 -105.60 -52.33 57.49
C ALA A 11 -105.87 -51.41 56.28
N LEU A 12 -106.98 -50.69 56.27
CA LEU A 12 -107.33 -49.75 55.19
C LEU A 12 -106.43 -48.51 55.20
N ILE A 13 -106.07 -47.98 56.38
CA ILE A 13 -105.15 -46.85 56.50
C ILE A 13 -103.73 -47.27 56.09
N ALA A 14 -103.28 -48.47 56.47
CA ALA A 14 -101.97 -48.98 56.07
C ALA A 14 -101.88 -49.18 54.54
N ILE A 15 -102.94 -49.70 53.91
CA ILE A 15 -102.98 -49.90 52.45
C ILE A 15 -102.99 -48.57 51.69
N SER A 16 -103.71 -47.55 52.19
CA SER A 16 -103.75 -46.24 51.52
C SER A 16 -102.40 -45.48 51.62
N LEU A 17 -101.72 -45.58 52.75
CA LEU A 17 -100.36 -45.05 52.94
C LEU A 17 -99.34 -45.75 52.04
N LEU A 18 -99.43 -47.08 51.93
CA LEU A 18 -98.58 -47.84 51.01
C LEU A 18 -98.84 -47.45 49.56
N MET A 19 -100.09 -47.26 49.12
CA MET A 19 -100.37 -46.80 47.75
C MET A 19 -99.82 -45.40 47.46
N MET A 20 -99.91 -44.45 48.40
CA MET A 20 -99.34 -43.11 48.19
C MET A 20 -97.81 -43.14 48.07
N ILE A 21 -97.13 -43.95 48.89
CA ILE A 21 -95.67 -44.14 48.81
C ILE A 21 -95.29 -44.79 47.48
N SER A 22 -96.06 -45.79 47.01
CA SER A 22 -95.85 -46.43 45.71
C SER A 22 -95.97 -45.44 44.55
N ILE A 23 -96.99 -44.57 44.56
CA ILE A 23 -97.22 -43.58 43.49
C ILE A 23 -96.12 -42.51 43.50
N PHE A 24 -95.64 -42.09 44.68
CA PHE A 24 -94.52 -41.16 44.80
C PHE A 24 -93.20 -41.77 44.30
N LEU A 25 -92.95 -43.05 44.57
CA LEU A 25 -91.75 -43.76 44.10
C LEU A 25 -91.76 -43.99 42.57
N VAL A 26 -92.92 -44.24 41.97
CA VAL A 26 -93.05 -44.37 40.50
C VAL A 26 -92.87 -43.01 39.79
N GLY A 27 -93.17 -41.90 40.48
CA GLY A 27 -92.92 -40.54 39.98
C GLY A 27 -91.44 -40.16 39.85
N LEU A 28 -90.53 -40.88 40.52
CA LEU A 28 -89.08 -40.64 40.47
C LEU A 28 -88.36 -41.37 39.32
N SER A 29 -89.06 -42.25 38.58
CA SER A 29 -88.48 -43.01 37.45
C SER A 29 -88.54 -42.28 36.10
N TYR A 30 -88.19 -40.99 36.06
CA TYR A 30 -87.72 -40.36 34.82
C TYR A 30 -86.19 -40.43 34.82
N THR A 31 -85.62 -41.43 34.15
CA THR A 31 -84.20 -41.48 33.86
C THR A 31 -83.84 -40.34 32.90
N TYR A 32 -83.33 -39.24 33.44
CA TYR A 32 -82.58 -38.26 32.68
C TYR A 32 -81.24 -38.90 32.29
N SER A 33 -81.16 -39.49 31.09
CA SER A 33 -79.90 -39.97 30.53
C SER A 33 -79.09 -38.74 30.12
N SER A 34 -78.08 -38.36 30.91
CA SER A 34 -77.20 -37.26 30.50
C SER A 34 -76.48 -37.61 29.18
N PRO A 35 -76.27 -36.63 28.28
CA PRO A 35 -75.41 -36.80 27.11
C PRO A 35 -74.02 -37.36 27.47
N ASP A 36 -73.48 -37.01 28.64
CA ASP A 36 -72.18 -37.48 29.13
C ASP A 36 -72.12 -39.00 29.32
N LEU A 37 -73.18 -39.62 29.85
CA LEU A 37 -73.25 -41.08 30.04
C LEU A 37 -73.35 -41.82 28.70
N ARG A 38 -73.96 -41.22 27.67
CA ARG A 38 -74.01 -41.79 26.31
C ARG A 38 -72.65 -41.68 25.63
N TYR A 39 -72.01 -40.50 25.70
CA TYR A 39 -70.66 -40.29 25.20
C TYR A 39 -69.66 -41.25 25.86
N GLN A 40 -69.70 -41.41 27.19
CA GLN A 40 -68.81 -42.34 27.90
C GLN A 40 -68.94 -43.78 27.40
N ARG A 41 -70.16 -44.26 27.14
CA ARG A 41 -70.38 -45.62 26.60
C ARG A 41 -69.77 -45.78 25.22
N TYR A 42 -69.98 -44.81 24.33
CA TYR A 42 -69.41 -44.83 22.98
C TYR A 42 -67.89 -44.69 23.01
N TYR A 43 -67.37 -43.86 23.91
CA TYR A 43 -65.94 -43.68 24.14
C TYR A 43 -65.28 -44.97 24.62
N TYR A 44 -65.86 -45.68 25.60
CA TYR A 44 -65.31 -46.97 26.04
C TYR A 44 -65.39 -48.05 24.96
N ALA A 45 -66.50 -48.14 24.22
CA ALA A 45 -66.60 -49.08 23.10
C ALA A 45 -65.55 -48.80 22.00
N GLY A 46 -65.34 -47.53 21.66
CA GLY A 46 -64.28 -47.13 20.73
C GLY A 46 -62.88 -47.34 21.29
N LYS A 47 -62.67 -47.12 22.60
CA LYS A 47 -61.39 -47.36 23.29
C LYS A 47 -61.01 -48.84 23.28
N ASP A 48 -61.96 -49.72 23.55
CA ASP A 48 -61.74 -51.16 23.52
C ASP A 48 -61.38 -51.62 22.09
N LEU A 49 -62.03 -51.05 21.06
CA LEU A 49 -61.70 -51.34 19.67
C LEU A 49 -60.29 -50.86 19.29
N VAL A 50 -59.89 -49.65 19.71
CA VAL A 50 -58.51 -49.15 19.51
C VAL A 50 -57.50 -50.07 20.18
N ILE A 51 -57.70 -50.41 21.45
CA ILE A 51 -56.81 -51.30 22.21
C ILE A 51 -56.68 -52.67 21.54
N LEU A 52 -57.79 -53.22 21.03
CA LEU A 52 -57.78 -54.52 20.36
C LEU A 52 -56.99 -54.47 19.04
N LEU A 53 -57.13 -53.41 18.26
CA LEU A 53 -56.34 -53.25 17.03
C LEU A 53 -54.84 -53.07 17.35
N GLU A 54 -54.51 -52.31 18.39
CA GLU A 54 -53.13 -52.07 18.83
C GLU A 54 -52.43 -53.31 19.42
N GLN A 55 -53.16 -54.19 20.12
CA GLN A 55 -52.54 -55.27 20.89
C GLN A 55 -52.73 -56.66 20.27
N THR A 56 -53.73 -56.84 19.41
CA THR A 56 -54.02 -58.15 18.82
C THR A 56 -53.01 -58.47 17.74
N LYS A 57 -52.19 -59.49 17.95
CA LYS A 57 -51.31 -60.01 16.90
C LYS A 57 -52.09 -60.78 15.84
N MET A 58 -51.68 -60.67 14.59
CA MET A 58 -52.30 -61.38 13.46
C MET A 58 -52.33 -62.90 13.66
N GLY A 59 -51.33 -63.47 14.34
CA GLY A 59 -51.31 -64.89 14.72
C GLY A 59 -52.47 -65.32 15.62
N SER A 60 -52.90 -64.45 16.53
CA SER A 60 -54.00 -64.71 17.47
C SER A 60 -55.36 -64.71 16.79
N VAL A 61 -55.47 -64.11 15.60
CA VAL A 61 -56.70 -64.00 14.80
C VAL A 61 -56.60 -64.75 13.47
N SER A 62 -55.72 -65.75 13.39
CA SER A 62 -55.55 -66.63 12.22
C SER A 62 -56.80 -67.40 11.80
N PHE A 63 -57.84 -67.42 12.64
CA PHE A 63 -59.14 -68.01 12.34
C PHE A 63 -60.08 -67.07 11.57
N PHE A 64 -59.77 -65.78 11.42
CA PHE A 64 -60.57 -64.87 10.61
C PHE A 64 -60.49 -65.23 9.12
N PRO A 65 -61.63 -65.22 8.38
CA PRO A 65 -61.66 -65.57 6.96
C PRO A 65 -60.70 -64.74 6.10
N SER A 66 -60.61 -63.43 6.35
CA SER A 66 -59.67 -62.55 5.64
C SER A 66 -58.20 -62.95 5.84
N VAL A 67 -57.81 -63.30 7.07
CA VAL A 67 -56.43 -63.72 7.39
C VAL A 67 -56.09 -65.04 6.69
N GLN A 68 -57.03 -65.99 6.66
CA GLN A 68 -56.84 -67.27 5.95
C GLN A 68 -56.72 -67.09 4.43
N ASP A 69 -57.56 -66.23 3.82
CA ASP A 69 -57.47 -65.89 2.40
C ASP A 69 -56.11 -65.28 2.08
N TYR A 70 -55.66 -64.29 2.86
CA TYR A 70 -54.42 -63.57 2.60
C TYR A 70 -53.17 -64.43 2.78
N LEU A 71 -53.17 -65.36 3.73
CA LEU A 71 -52.10 -66.35 3.87
C LEU A 71 -52.05 -67.30 2.67
N SER A 72 -53.22 -67.74 2.16
CA SER A 72 -53.27 -68.66 1.02
C SER A 72 -52.80 -68.03 -0.30
N ARG A 73 -53.03 -66.72 -0.45
CA ARG A 73 -52.65 -65.93 -1.62
C ARG A 73 -51.24 -65.35 -1.53
N GLY A 74 -50.53 -65.59 -0.42
CA GLY A 74 -49.20 -65.04 -0.16
C GLY A 74 -49.18 -63.53 0.09
N VAL A 75 -50.35 -62.92 0.37
CA VAL A 75 -50.49 -61.50 0.71
C VAL A 75 -49.99 -61.22 2.13
N LEU A 76 -50.14 -62.18 3.05
CA LEU A 76 -49.50 -62.17 4.37
C LEU A 76 -48.38 -63.22 4.42
N GLY A 77 -47.21 -62.82 4.93
CA GLY A 77 -46.10 -63.72 5.22
C GLY A 77 -46.09 -64.19 6.67
N GLN A 78 -45.19 -65.14 7.00
CA GLN A 78 -45.04 -65.60 8.39
C GLN A 78 -44.51 -64.50 9.32
N GLY A 79 -43.79 -63.52 8.80
CA GLY A 79 -43.36 -62.34 9.57
C GLY A 79 -44.53 -61.46 10.02
N ASP A 80 -45.58 -61.35 9.20
CA ASP A 80 -46.76 -60.52 9.51
C ASP A 80 -47.61 -61.10 10.63
N MET A 81 -47.50 -62.40 10.90
CA MET A 81 -48.23 -63.08 11.98
C MET A 81 -47.82 -62.59 13.38
N ASN A 82 -46.63 -62.02 13.52
CA ASN A 82 -46.14 -61.44 14.76
C ASN A 82 -46.48 -59.94 14.92
N ARG A 83 -46.96 -59.28 13.86
CA ARG A 83 -47.37 -57.86 13.86
C ARG A 83 -48.77 -57.69 14.44
N THR A 84 -49.05 -56.48 14.94
CA THR A 84 -50.38 -56.14 15.46
C THR A 84 -51.36 -55.96 14.29
N MET A 85 -52.65 -56.07 14.57
CA MET A 85 -53.67 -55.91 13.55
C MET A 85 -53.69 -54.47 13.01
N LEU A 86 -53.44 -53.49 13.89
CA LEU A 86 -53.28 -52.09 13.51
C LEU A 86 -52.08 -51.90 12.56
N ASP A 87 -50.94 -52.53 12.83
CA ASP A 87 -49.77 -52.45 11.95
C ASP A 87 -50.07 -52.99 10.55
N VAL A 88 -50.75 -54.14 10.45
CA VAL A 88 -51.05 -54.76 9.16
C VAL A 88 -52.13 -53.99 8.39
N VAL A 89 -53.13 -53.44 9.08
CA VAL A 89 -54.11 -52.53 8.47
C VAL A 89 -53.43 -51.26 7.96
N GLY A 90 -52.51 -50.69 8.74
CA GLY A 90 -51.68 -49.55 8.34
C GLY A 90 -50.81 -49.85 7.11
N ALA A 91 -50.18 -51.04 7.07
CA ALA A 91 -49.38 -51.49 5.94
C ALA A 91 -50.19 -51.62 4.65
N PHE A 92 -51.38 -52.22 4.73
CA PHE A 92 -52.26 -52.35 3.55
C PHE A 92 -52.78 -51.01 3.06
N TRP A 93 -53.14 -50.10 3.97
CA TRP A 93 -53.53 -48.74 3.60
C TRP A 93 -52.38 -47.98 2.92
N ALA A 94 -51.17 -48.00 3.51
CA ALA A 94 -50.00 -47.32 2.97
C ALA A 94 -49.62 -47.83 1.57
N ALA A 95 -49.73 -49.15 1.34
CA ALA A 95 -49.48 -49.79 0.05
C ALA A 95 -50.61 -49.56 -0.99
N GLY A 96 -51.66 -48.80 -0.67
CA GLY A 96 -52.79 -48.57 -1.57
C GLY A 96 -53.77 -49.75 -1.70
N ASN A 97 -53.60 -50.79 -0.89
CA ASN A 97 -54.42 -52.00 -0.89
C ASN A 97 -55.65 -51.87 0.03
N GLN A 98 -56.50 -50.87 -0.24
CA GLN A 98 -57.61 -50.50 0.63
C GLN A 98 -58.61 -51.64 0.87
N SER A 99 -58.87 -52.49 -0.13
CA SER A 99 -59.76 -53.64 0.02
C SER A 99 -59.23 -54.67 1.04
N TYR A 100 -57.91 -54.84 1.13
CA TYR A 100 -57.33 -55.76 2.12
C TYR A 100 -57.43 -55.20 3.54
N ALA A 101 -57.16 -53.91 3.69
CA ALA A 101 -57.33 -53.18 4.96
C ALA A 101 -58.79 -53.20 5.44
N GLU A 102 -59.75 -52.95 4.55
CA GLU A 102 -61.18 -52.92 4.84
C GLU A 102 -61.67 -54.28 5.36
N ASN A 103 -61.43 -55.36 4.61
CA ASN A 103 -61.90 -56.70 4.96
C ASN A 103 -61.31 -57.18 6.30
N LEU A 104 -60.03 -56.88 6.56
CA LEU A 104 -59.36 -57.26 7.79
C LEU A 104 -59.94 -56.49 8.98
N THR A 105 -60.12 -55.18 8.82
CA THR A 105 -60.77 -54.31 9.82
C THR A 105 -62.21 -54.78 10.08
N ARG A 106 -62.94 -55.14 9.01
CA ARG A 106 -64.31 -55.65 9.08
C ARG A 106 -64.43 -56.92 9.92
N ASP A 107 -63.56 -57.91 9.70
CA ASP A 107 -63.60 -59.16 10.45
C ASP A 107 -63.39 -58.93 11.95
N MET A 108 -62.44 -58.04 12.30
CA MET A 108 -62.20 -57.65 13.70
C MET A 108 -63.40 -56.93 14.30
N VAL A 109 -63.88 -55.86 13.65
CA VAL A 109 -64.96 -55.07 14.24
C VAL A 109 -66.26 -55.87 14.33
N ASN A 110 -66.57 -56.70 13.32
CA ASN A 110 -67.73 -57.58 13.36
C ASN A 110 -67.60 -58.69 14.41
N SER A 111 -66.41 -59.13 14.79
CA SER A 111 -66.26 -60.11 15.86
C SER A 111 -66.64 -59.55 17.24
N ILE A 112 -66.59 -58.22 17.42
CA ILE A 112 -66.79 -57.55 18.71
C ILE A 112 -68.16 -56.85 18.77
N LEU A 113 -68.50 -56.07 17.72
CA LEU A 113 -69.61 -55.12 17.75
C LEU A 113 -70.87 -55.57 16.99
N ASN A 114 -70.85 -56.73 16.32
CA ASN A 114 -71.95 -57.17 15.44
C ASN A 114 -73.29 -57.43 16.16
N ASN A 115 -73.29 -57.59 17.48
CA ASN A 115 -74.51 -57.72 18.29
C ASN A 115 -74.87 -56.43 19.06
N THR A 116 -74.25 -55.30 18.70
CA THR A 116 -74.52 -54.00 19.33
C THR A 116 -75.32 -53.11 18.38
N ALA A 117 -76.09 -52.16 18.92
CA ALA A 117 -76.81 -51.16 18.14
C ALA A 117 -75.92 -49.94 17.78
N TYR A 118 -74.60 -50.13 17.76
CA TYR A 118 -73.65 -49.04 17.51
C TYR A 118 -73.29 -48.96 16.02
N GLY A 119 -73.28 -47.74 15.47
CA GLY A 119 -72.57 -47.44 14.24
C GLY A 119 -71.10 -47.13 14.55
N PHE A 120 -70.21 -47.48 13.63
CA PHE A 120 -68.78 -47.24 13.80
C PHE A 120 -68.09 -46.93 12.47
N GLU A 121 -67.00 -46.18 12.55
CA GLU A 121 -66.13 -45.81 11.43
C GLU A 121 -64.68 -45.92 11.87
N VAL A 122 -63.86 -46.64 11.09
CA VAL A 122 -62.41 -46.66 11.22
C VAL A 122 -61.83 -45.87 10.07
N ILE A 123 -61.04 -44.84 10.39
CA ILE A 123 -60.48 -43.86 9.46
C ILE A 123 -58.97 -43.83 9.64
N MET A 124 -58.21 -43.72 8.55
CA MET A 124 -56.76 -43.53 8.58
C MET A 124 -56.41 -42.27 7.77
N ASN A 125 -55.79 -41.28 8.41
CA ASN A 125 -55.47 -39.95 7.83
C ASN A 125 -56.62 -39.32 7.02
N GLY A 126 -57.84 -39.41 7.55
CA GLY A 126 -59.05 -38.86 6.91
C GLY A 126 -59.72 -39.75 5.88
N GLU A 127 -59.15 -40.92 5.55
CA GLU A 127 -59.75 -41.89 4.63
C GLU A 127 -60.45 -43.03 5.39
N THR A 128 -61.71 -43.28 5.09
CA THR A 128 -62.47 -44.37 5.69
C THR A 128 -61.92 -45.73 5.24
N ILE A 129 -61.46 -46.53 6.19
CA ILE A 129 -61.02 -47.91 5.98
C ILE A 129 -62.22 -48.86 6.02
N TYR A 130 -63.10 -48.70 7.02
CA TYR A 130 -64.33 -49.48 7.14
C TYR A 130 -65.39 -48.70 7.92
N GLN A 131 -66.65 -48.79 7.50
CA GLN A 131 -67.80 -48.14 8.13
C GLN A 131 -68.99 -49.09 8.21
N ASN A 132 -69.73 -49.03 9.32
CA ASN A 132 -71.00 -49.73 9.48
C ASN A 132 -71.99 -48.85 10.25
N GLY A 133 -73.24 -48.75 9.77
CA GLY A 133 -74.31 -47.93 10.35
C GLY A 133 -74.65 -46.66 9.56
N SER A 134 -75.80 -46.02 9.87
CA SER A 134 -76.29 -44.83 9.17
C SER A 134 -75.49 -43.56 9.49
N VAL A 135 -75.33 -42.67 8.49
CA VAL A 135 -74.36 -41.55 8.45
C VAL A 135 -74.83 -40.25 9.13
N ASN A 136 -75.85 -40.31 10.02
CA ASN A 136 -76.41 -39.09 10.64
C ASN A 136 -76.72 -39.27 12.14
N PRO A 137 -75.70 -39.46 13.00
CA PRO A 137 -75.89 -39.59 14.43
C PRO A 137 -76.03 -38.26 15.18
N ASP A 138 -76.87 -38.24 16.21
CA ASP A 138 -77.00 -37.09 17.13
C ASP A 138 -75.77 -36.91 18.06
N PHE A 139 -74.99 -37.98 18.28
CA PHE A 139 -73.81 -37.97 19.16
C PHE A 139 -72.74 -38.96 18.66
N ILE A 140 -71.47 -38.53 18.59
CA ILE A 140 -70.33 -39.34 18.15
C ILE A 140 -69.23 -39.27 19.22
N ALA A 141 -68.66 -40.42 19.60
CA ALA A 141 -67.38 -40.46 20.29
C ALA A 141 -66.24 -40.65 19.29
N ARG A 142 -65.20 -39.82 19.41
CA ARG A 142 -64.01 -39.83 18.55
C ARG A 142 -62.79 -40.23 19.38
N LEU A 143 -62.08 -41.26 18.93
CA LEU A 143 -60.79 -41.64 19.50
C LEU A 143 -59.75 -41.66 18.39
N THR A 144 -58.56 -41.19 18.70
CA THR A 144 -57.44 -41.12 17.76
C THR A 144 -56.22 -41.78 18.38
N THR A 145 -55.53 -42.63 17.62
CA THR A 145 -54.21 -43.16 17.94
C THR A 145 -53.25 -42.94 16.77
N ILE A 146 -51.95 -43.17 17.00
CA ILE A 146 -50.88 -42.98 16.02
C ILE A 146 -50.36 -44.34 15.57
N VAL A 147 -50.19 -44.51 14.26
CA VAL A 147 -49.48 -45.64 13.66
C VAL A 147 -48.22 -45.09 12.98
N SER A 148 -47.05 -45.46 13.50
CA SER A 148 -45.76 -44.98 12.98
C SER A 148 -45.21 -45.90 11.89
N GLY A 149 -44.55 -45.30 10.90
CA GLY A 149 -43.86 -46.04 9.82
C GLY A 149 -44.70 -46.32 8.57
N TYR A 150 -45.86 -45.65 8.45
CA TYR A 150 -46.79 -45.82 7.33
C TYR A 150 -47.23 -44.47 6.78
N GLU A 151 -47.02 -44.27 5.49
CA GLU A 151 -47.50 -43.12 4.73
C GLU A 151 -47.99 -43.60 3.37
N LYS A 152 -49.06 -42.99 2.87
CA LYS A 152 -49.70 -43.44 1.62
C LYS A 152 -48.71 -43.35 0.47
N THR A 153 -48.59 -44.43 -0.32
CA THR A 153 -47.66 -44.60 -1.47
C THR A 153 -46.17 -44.66 -1.14
N LYS A 154 -45.77 -44.62 0.14
CA LYS A 154 -44.37 -44.79 0.56
C LYS A 154 -44.05 -46.25 0.92
N PRO A 155 -42.83 -46.74 0.66
CA PRO A 155 -42.47 -48.12 0.97
C PRO A 155 -42.41 -48.35 2.48
N VAL A 156 -43.00 -49.45 2.95
CA VAL A 156 -43.01 -49.83 4.38
C VAL A 156 -41.61 -50.24 4.85
N ASN A 157 -40.86 -50.95 4.00
CA ASN A 157 -39.47 -51.33 4.22
C ASN A 157 -38.68 -51.05 2.93
N GLY A 158 -37.39 -50.72 3.07
CA GLY A 158 -36.51 -50.52 1.92
C GLY A 158 -35.03 -50.79 2.25
N TYR A 159 -34.18 -50.36 1.33
CA TYR A 159 -32.76 -50.25 1.50
C TYR A 159 -32.44 -48.87 2.07
N VAL A 160 -31.37 -48.84 2.85
CA VAL A 160 -30.69 -47.62 3.25
C VAL A 160 -29.22 -47.84 2.95
N ALA A 161 -28.62 -46.93 2.20
CA ALA A 161 -27.21 -46.97 1.86
C ALA A 161 -26.44 -45.90 2.63
N LYS A 162 -25.18 -46.17 2.88
CA LYS A 162 -24.18 -45.22 3.33
C LYS A 162 -23.07 -45.22 2.30
N VAL A 163 -22.86 -44.09 1.63
CA VAL A 163 -21.78 -43.90 0.65
C VAL A 163 -20.66 -43.11 1.29
N TYR A 164 -19.40 -43.47 1.10
CA TYR A 164 -18.24 -42.78 1.69
C TYR A 164 -16.99 -42.93 0.82
N MET A 165 -16.03 -42.03 1.02
CA MET A 165 -14.72 -42.10 0.35
C MET A 165 -13.72 -42.89 1.20
N THR A 166 -12.92 -43.74 0.55
CA THR A 166 -11.90 -44.56 1.23
C THR A 166 -10.46 -44.07 1.05
N ARG A 167 -10.22 -43.27 0.02
CA ARG A 167 -8.95 -42.61 -0.28
C ARG A 167 -9.27 -41.28 -0.92
N VAL A 168 -8.48 -40.26 -0.61
CA VAL A 168 -8.59 -38.93 -1.20
C VAL A 168 -7.17 -38.46 -1.50
N ARG A 169 -6.94 -37.97 -2.72
CA ARG A 169 -5.84 -37.04 -3.02
C ARG A 169 -6.46 -35.67 -3.16
N LYS A 170 -5.83 -34.66 -2.56
CA LYS A 170 -6.27 -33.27 -2.67
C LYS A 170 -5.21 -32.44 -3.38
N THR A 171 -5.64 -31.31 -3.91
CA THR A 171 -4.75 -30.23 -4.35
C THR A 171 -4.35 -29.40 -3.13
N GLY A 172 -3.05 -29.30 -2.88
CA GLY A 172 -2.44 -28.51 -1.82
C GLY A 172 -1.73 -27.29 -2.39
N LEU A 173 -1.71 -26.21 -1.61
CA LEU A 173 -1.00 -24.97 -1.90
C LEU A 173 0.02 -24.69 -0.79
N ASP A 174 1.28 -24.47 -1.16
CA ASP A 174 2.29 -23.95 -0.25
C ASP A 174 2.98 -22.69 -0.78
N PHE A 175 3.45 -21.85 0.13
CA PHE A 175 3.94 -20.51 -0.18
C PHE A 175 5.30 -20.26 0.45
N ILE A 176 6.17 -19.63 -0.34
CA ILE A 176 7.41 -19.04 0.13
C ILE A 176 7.23 -17.52 0.08
N TYR A 177 7.26 -16.86 1.23
CA TYR A 177 7.11 -15.41 1.33
C TYR A 177 8.46 -14.72 1.43
N PHE A 178 8.63 -13.63 0.69
CA PHE A 178 9.74 -12.69 0.80
C PHE A 178 9.28 -11.48 1.62
N GLY A 179 10.12 -10.96 2.52
CA GLY A 179 9.78 -9.81 3.36
C GLY A 179 9.55 -8.53 2.55
N GLY A 180 9.17 -7.43 3.20
CA GLY A 180 8.95 -6.14 2.53
C GLY A 180 10.20 -5.66 1.79
N TYR A 181 11.38 -6.04 2.27
CA TYR A 181 12.63 -5.93 1.53
C TYR A 181 13.60 -7.06 1.88
N VAL A 182 14.18 -7.74 0.88
CA VAL A 182 15.11 -8.86 1.05
C VAL A 182 16.35 -8.73 0.17
N GLY A 183 17.48 -8.50 0.84
CA GLY A 183 18.85 -8.60 0.31
C GLY A 183 19.34 -7.38 -0.46
N ASP A 184 20.62 -7.43 -0.86
CA ASP A 184 21.15 -6.86 -2.09
C ASP A 184 22.13 -7.90 -2.64
N GLY A 185 21.59 -8.95 -3.25
CA GLY A 185 22.31 -10.11 -3.72
C GLY A 185 21.40 -11.32 -3.89
N ASN A 186 22.00 -12.50 -4.06
CA ASN A 186 21.24 -13.70 -4.37
C ASN A 186 20.47 -14.19 -3.15
N VAL A 187 19.20 -14.50 -3.35
CA VAL A 187 18.29 -14.91 -2.27
C VAL A 187 17.98 -16.40 -2.38
N THR A 188 18.05 -17.12 -1.27
CA THR A 188 17.70 -18.54 -1.18
C THR A 188 16.62 -18.78 -0.13
N ARG A 189 15.61 -19.57 -0.46
CA ARG A 189 14.55 -20.01 0.45
C ARG A 189 14.28 -21.49 0.28
N PHE A 190 13.58 -22.06 1.26
CA PHE A 190 13.18 -23.46 1.25
C PHE A 190 11.66 -23.57 1.35
N VAL A 191 11.12 -24.59 0.67
CA VAL A 191 9.74 -25.06 0.82
C VAL A 191 9.77 -26.56 1.10
N THR A 192 8.92 -27.02 2.02
CA THR A 192 8.81 -28.43 2.38
C THR A 192 7.49 -28.96 1.86
N LEU A 193 7.55 -29.87 0.89
CA LEU A 193 6.37 -30.50 0.31
C LEU A 193 6.13 -31.88 0.95
N PRO A 194 4.88 -32.39 0.98
CA PRO A 194 4.60 -33.78 1.34
C PRO A 194 5.48 -34.78 0.57
N GLU A 195 5.80 -35.91 1.19
CA GLU A 195 6.69 -36.92 0.60
C GLU A 195 6.17 -37.49 -0.73
N ASP A 196 4.84 -37.53 -0.91
CA ASP A 196 4.17 -38.01 -2.13
C ASP A 196 3.63 -36.87 -3.03
N ALA A 197 4.06 -35.64 -2.78
CA ALA A 197 3.62 -34.46 -3.51
C ALA A 197 4.03 -34.55 -4.99
N ASN A 198 3.06 -34.30 -5.86
CA ASN A 198 3.29 -34.15 -7.29
C ASN A 198 2.94 -32.72 -7.72
N VAL A 199 3.96 -31.91 -8.03
CA VAL A 199 3.81 -30.49 -8.36
C VAL A 199 3.14 -30.33 -9.73
N THR A 200 2.07 -29.54 -9.77
CA THR A 200 1.26 -29.29 -10.97
C THR A 200 1.41 -27.87 -11.51
N ASN A 201 1.63 -26.89 -10.63
CA ASN A 201 1.81 -25.49 -11.01
C ASN A 201 2.76 -24.78 -10.04
N VAL A 202 3.60 -23.90 -10.59
CA VAL A 202 4.42 -22.98 -9.79
C VAL A 202 4.27 -21.58 -10.34
N TYR A 203 3.91 -20.66 -9.46
CA TYR A 203 3.59 -19.29 -9.77
C TYR A 203 4.42 -18.34 -8.90
N LEU A 204 4.93 -17.28 -9.50
CA LEU A 204 5.65 -16.20 -8.85
C LEU A 204 4.83 -14.93 -8.93
N GLU A 205 4.72 -14.25 -7.80
CA GLU A 205 4.28 -12.86 -7.74
C GLU A 205 5.21 -12.09 -6.81
N MET A 206 5.98 -11.15 -7.35
CA MET A 206 6.97 -10.43 -6.56
C MET A 206 7.34 -9.08 -7.17
N ASN A 207 7.71 -8.14 -6.30
CA ASN A 207 8.40 -6.92 -6.67
C ASN A 207 9.91 -7.19 -6.55
N THR A 208 10.64 -7.15 -7.66
CA THR A 208 12.09 -7.37 -7.68
C THR A 208 12.80 -6.13 -8.19
N GLY A 209 13.95 -5.79 -7.59
CA GLY A 209 14.75 -4.66 -8.04
C GLY A 209 15.38 -4.88 -9.42
N ASN A 210 15.73 -6.11 -9.78
CA ASN A 210 16.37 -6.46 -11.05
C ASN A 210 15.91 -7.81 -11.60
N ASN A 211 16.28 -8.10 -12.85
CA ASN A 211 16.11 -9.39 -13.51
C ASN A 211 16.88 -10.49 -12.76
N PHE A 212 16.29 -11.69 -12.72
CA PHE A 212 16.89 -12.82 -12.01
C PHE A 212 16.72 -14.14 -12.77
N THR A 213 17.67 -15.04 -12.54
CA THR A 213 17.57 -16.44 -12.93
C THR A 213 17.11 -17.28 -11.73
N LEU A 214 16.05 -18.05 -11.91
CA LEU A 214 15.53 -18.95 -10.89
C LEU A 214 16.25 -20.30 -10.93
N TYR A 215 16.58 -20.85 -9.77
CA TYR A 215 17.06 -22.22 -9.61
C TYR A 215 16.19 -22.97 -8.60
N ILE A 216 15.77 -24.17 -8.96
CA ILE A 216 15.02 -25.09 -8.11
C ILE A 216 15.90 -26.32 -7.91
N ASN A 217 16.26 -26.64 -6.67
CA ASN A 217 17.16 -27.76 -6.33
C ASN A 217 18.44 -27.76 -7.20
N GLU A 218 19.10 -26.59 -7.27
CA GLU A 218 20.31 -26.32 -8.07
C GLU A 218 20.13 -26.41 -9.61
N GLN A 219 18.93 -26.74 -10.10
CA GLN A 219 18.63 -26.78 -11.53
C GLN A 219 18.03 -25.44 -11.98
N GLN A 220 18.56 -24.89 -13.08
CA GLN A 220 18.08 -23.63 -13.63
C GLN A 220 16.65 -23.76 -14.20
N ALA A 221 15.74 -22.92 -13.71
CA ALA A 221 14.32 -22.92 -14.00
C ALA A 221 13.88 -21.61 -14.70
N GLY A 222 14.70 -21.08 -15.60
CA GLY A 222 14.40 -19.89 -16.40
C GLY A 222 15.02 -18.59 -15.88
N THR A 223 14.92 -17.55 -16.71
CA THR A 223 15.30 -16.16 -16.38
C THR A 223 14.08 -15.28 -16.56
N TYR A 224 13.82 -14.43 -15.58
CA TYR A 224 12.63 -13.61 -15.47
C TYR A 224 13.03 -12.14 -15.52
N VAL A 225 12.28 -11.38 -16.31
CA VAL A 225 12.54 -9.97 -16.58
C VAL A 225 11.50 -9.15 -15.83
N LYS A 226 11.97 -8.23 -14.99
CA LYS A 226 11.14 -7.24 -14.29
C LYS A 226 10.40 -6.39 -15.34
N THR A 227 9.11 -6.15 -15.14
CA THR A 227 8.29 -5.33 -16.03
C THR A 227 7.43 -4.29 -15.32
N GLU A 228 7.08 -4.54 -14.06
CA GLU A 228 6.21 -3.69 -13.25
C GLU A 228 7.03 -2.74 -12.36
N GLU A 229 6.49 -1.54 -12.11
CA GLU A 229 7.09 -0.52 -11.25
C GLU A 229 6.05 0.04 -10.28
N ASN A 230 6.51 0.42 -9.08
CA ASN A 230 5.79 1.21 -8.08
C ASN A 230 4.46 0.60 -7.58
N PHE A 231 4.44 0.10 -6.33
CA PHE A 231 3.26 -0.53 -5.69
C PHE A 231 2.66 -1.76 -6.42
N SER A 232 3.27 -2.31 -7.47
CA SER A 232 2.80 -3.53 -8.13
C SER A 232 3.84 -4.65 -8.07
N ALA A 233 3.38 -5.86 -8.39
CA ALA A 233 4.21 -7.05 -8.42
C ALA A 233 4.15 -7.69 -9.81
N ASP A 234 5.33 -8.07 -10.31
CA ASP A 234 5.45 -8.86 -11.53
C ASP A 234 4.94 -10.29 -11.29
N LYS A 235 4.43 -10.91 -12.37
CA LYS A 235 3.70 -12.18 -12.31
C LYS A 235 4.25 -13.15 -13.33
N TRP A 236 4.71 -14.32 -12.88
CA TRP A 236 5.24 -15.34 -13.78
C TRP A 236 4.74 -16.74 -13.43
N THR A 237 4.28 -17.46 -14.44
CA THR A 237 4.10 -18.92 -14.35
C THR A 237 5.44 -19.59 -14.62
N VAL A 238 6.05 -20.15 -13.58
CA VAL A 238 7.32 -20.88 -13.70
C VAL A 238 7.10 -22.18 -14.43
N CYS A 239 6.10 -22.94 -13.99
CA CYS A 239 5.72 -24.20 -14.61
C CYS A 239 4.21 -24.47 -14.46
N SER A 240 3.64 -25.12 -15.46
CA SER A 240 2.29 -25.70 -15.49
C SER A 240 2.26 -26.82 -16.51
N GLU A 241 1.09 -27.44 -16.74
CA GLU A 241 0.92 -28.40 -17.84
C GLU A 241 1.25 -27.81 -19.22
N THR A 242 1.04 -26.50 -19.40
CA THR A 242 1.19 -25.80 -20.68
C THR A 242 2.46 -24.95 -20.77
N VAL A 243 3.03 -24.54 -19.65
CA VAL A 243 4.21 -23.67 -19.56
C VAL A 243 5.34 -24.43 -18.88
N ASN A 244 6.46 -24.65 -19.57
CA ASN A 244 7.67 -25.31 -19.04
C ASN A 244 7.40 -26.52 -18.11
N PRO A 245 6.62 -27.54 -18.52
CA PRO A 245 6.20 -28.64 -17.64
C PRO A 245 7.37 -29.42 -17.03
N SER A 246 8.54 -29.42 -17.67
CA SER A 246 9.77 -30.02 -17.12
C SER A 246 10.22 -29.37 -15.82
N TYR A 247 9.99 -28.08 -15.60
CA TYR A 247 10.44 -27.40 -14.38
C TYR A 247 9.66 -27.84 -13.14
N CYS A 248 8.41 -28.29 -13.29
CA CYS A 248 7.64 -28.84 -12.17
C CYS A 248 8.31 -30.11 -11.60
N SER A 249 9.01 -30.89 -12.45
CA SER A 249 9.75 -32.08 -12.02
C SER A 249 11.06 -31.80 -11.28
N TYR A 250 11.48 -30.53 -11.19
CA TYR A 250 12.64 -30.15 -10.38
C TYR A 250 12.33 -30.16 -8.89
N PHE A 251 11.05 -30.11 -8.52
CA PHE A 251 10.59 -30.31 -7.15
C PHE A 251 10.53 -31.80 -6.81
N SER A 252 10.80 -32.12 -5.56
CA SER A 252 10.64 -33.45 -4.97
C SER A 252 9.86 -33.37 -3.66
N GLY A 253 9.33 -34.50 -3.18
CA GLY A 253 8.84 -34.59 -1.80
C GLY A 253 9.94 -34.20 -0.80
N GLY A 254 9.54 -33.58 0.32
CA GLY A 254 10.47 -33.06 1.33
C GLY A 254 10.95 -31.63 1.03
N ASN A 255 12.16 -31.31 1.49
CA ASN A 255 12.73 -29.96 1.35
C ASN A 255 13.21 -29.67 -0.07
N ASN A 256 12.79 -28.53 -0.61
CA ASN A 256 13.21 -28.01 -1.90
C ASN A 256 13.87 -26.64 -1.72
N SER A 257 15.02 -26.42 -2.33
CA SER A 257 15.71 -25.13 -2.33
C SER A 257 15.30 -24.29 -3.54
N ILE A 258 14.95 -23.03 -3.31
CA ILE A 258 14.60 -22.05 -4.33
C ILE A 258 15.62 -20.91 -4.24
N THR A 259 16.39 -20.70 -5.30
CA THR A 259 17.41 -19.64 -5.37
C THR A 259 17.11 -18.67 -6.50
N LEU A 260 17.03 -17.39 -6.17
CA LEU A 260 16.93 -16.29 -7.12
C LEU A 260 18.32 -15.68 -7.26
N ASN A 261 18.89 -15.79 -8.45
CA ASN A 261 20.21 -15.28 -8.79
C ASN A 261 20.07 -14.04 -9.66
N PHE A 262 20.33 -12.86 -9.11
CA PHE A 262 20.17 -11.62 -9.87
C PHE A 262 21.27 -11.48 -10.92
N THR A 263 20.89 -11.03 -12.12
CA THR A 263 21.78 -11.01 -13.29
C THR A 263 22.35 -9.63 -13.63
N GLY A 264 21.81 -8.57 -13.05
CA GLY A 264 22.24 -7.18 -13.30
C GLY A 264 23.24 -6.64 -12.27
N SER A 265 23.85 -5.50 -12.60
CA SER A 265 24.70 -4.74 -11.68
C SER A 265 23.87 -3.66 -10.98
N GLY A 266 23.47 -3.89 -9.73
CA GLY A 266 22.64 -2.98 -8.93
C GLY A 266 21.21 -3.49 -8.72
N ASP A 267 20.53 -3.00 -7.68
CA ASP A 267 19.13 -3.32 -7.33
C ASP A 267 18.81 -4.82 -7.18
N ASN A 268 19.74 -5.59 -6.61
CA ASN A 268 19.61 -7.03 -6.47
C ASN A 268 18.77 -7.43 -5.24
N HIS A 269 17.57 -6.88 -5.10
CA HIS A 269 16.70 -7.08 -3.93
C HIS A 269 15.29 -7.55 -4.33
N ILE A 270 14.52 -7.99 -3.34
CA ILE A 270 13.09 -8.32 -3.47
C ILE A 270 12.29 -7.41 -2.54
N GLY A 271 11.44 -6.54 -3.09
CA GLY A 271 10.56 -5.60 -2.38
C GLY A 271 9.20 -6.17 -1.99
N GLY A 272 9.16 -7.44 -1.55
CA GLY A 272 7.92 -8.17 -1.25
C GLY A 272 7.45 -9.13 -2.35
N GLY A 273 6.79 -10.20 -1.95
CA GLY A 273 6.23 -11.20 -2.86
C GLY A 273 6.22 -12.62 -2.33
N TYR A 274 5.76 -13.55 -3.16
CA TYR A 274 5.79 -14.96 -2.88
C TYR A 274 6.03 -15.86 -4.10
N LEU A 275 6.48 -17.08 -3.83
CA LEU A 275 6.39 -18.23 -4.72
C LEU A 275 5.29 -19.16 -4.22
N LYS A 276 4.32 -19.49 -5.07
CA LYS A 276 3.23 -20.44 -4.82
C LYS A 276 3.51 -21.75 -5.53
N VAL A 277 3.45 -22.86 -4.79
CA VAL A 277 3.54 -24.23 -5.32
C VAL A 277 2.19 -24.91 -5.16
N SER A 278 1.58 -25.30 -6.27
CA SER A 278 0.40 -26.16 -6.31
C SER A 278 0.83 -27.60 -6.58
N TYR A 279 0.32 -28.54 -5.79
CA TYR A 279 0.68 -29.96 -5.90
C TYR A 279 -0.49 -30.86 -5.49
N THR A 280 -0.47 -32.12 -5.95
CA THR A 280 -1.40 -33.15 -5.47
C THR A 280 -0.73 -34.06 -4.44
N THR A 281 -1.43 -34.41 -3.36
CA THR A 281 -0.91 -35.27 -2.29
C THR A 281 -2.03 -36.12 -1.70
N SER A 282 -1.69 -37.31 -1.17
CA SER A 282 -2.59 -38.13 -0.35
C SER A 282 -2.63 -37.70 1.12
N GLU A 283 -1.78 -36.75 1.52
CA GLU A 283 -1.79 -36.19 2.87
C GLU A 283 -2.97 -35.23 3.06
N LEU A 284 -3.97 -35.66 3.83
CA LEU A 284 -5.24 -34.94 4.00
C LEU A 284 -5.10 -33.68 4.89
N THR A 285 -4.14 -33.68 5.80
CA THR A 285 -3.82 -32.54 6.65
C THR A 285 -2.49 -31.94 6.24
N GLY A 286 -2.51 -30.77 5.63
CA GLY A 286 -1.28 -30.04 5.31
C GLY A 286 -0.83 -29.18 6.50
N GLY A 287 0.48 -29.16 6.75
CA GLY A 287 1.14 -28.25 7.70
C GLY A 287 1.44 -28.84 9.10
N ASN A 288 2.27 -28.14 9.88
CA ASN A 288 2.68 -28.49 11.25
C ASN A 288 1.54 -28.34 12.29
N TYR A 289 0.30 -28.72 11.98
CA TYR A 289 -0.79 -28.71 12.93
C TYR A 289 -0.72 -29.96 13.81
N VAL A 290 0.02 -29.84 14.91
CA VAL A 290 0.22 -30.94 15.86
C VAL A 290 -1.11 -31.34 16.51
N TYR A 291 -1.47 -32.61 16.41
CA TYR A 291 -2.56 -33.20 17.19
C TYR A 291 -2.16 -33.27 18.67
N ALA A 292 -3.00 -32.69 19.53
CA ALA A 292 -2.99 -32.83 20.99
C ALA A 292 -1.72 -32.37 21.74
N GLY A 293 -1.65 -31.07 22.03
CA GLY A 293 -0.78 -30.48 23.06
C GLY A 293 -1.23 -29.06 23.42
N ASN A 294 -1.03 -28.61 24.67
CA ASN A 294 -1.30 -27.22 25.09
C ASN A 294 -0.28 -26.19 24.55
N THR A 295 0.71 -26.65 23.77
CA THR A 295 1.84 -25.85 23.31
C THR A 295 2.32 -26.35 21.95
N THR A 296 2.50 -25.42 21.01
CA THR A 296 2.91 -25.65 19.62
C THR A 296 4.23 -24.93 19.35
N LEU A 297 5.10 -25.53 18.53
CA LEU A 297 6.37 -24.95 18.08
C LEU A 297 6.18 -24.22 16.75
N GLY A 298 6.40 -22.90 16.73
CA GLY A 298 6.51 -22.08 15.53
C GLY A 298 7.97 -21.78 15.18
N ARG A 299 8.26 -21.61 13.89
CA ARG A 299 9.59 -21.24 13.40
C ARG A 299 9.50 -20.32 12.20
N TYR A 300 10.19 -19.19 12.27
CA TYR A 300 10.49 -18.32 11.14
C TYR A 300 11.91 -18.64 10.65
N TRP A 301 12.05 -19.02 9.39
CA TRP A 301 13.35 -19.25 8.75
C TRP A 301 13.74 -18.00 7.98
N PHE A 302 14.96 -17.51 8.21
CA PHE A 302 15.47 -16.37 7.48
C PHE A 302 15.75 -16.74 6.01
N PRO A 303 15.60 -15.80 5.06
CA PRO A 303 16.18 -15.97 3.74
C PRO A 303 17.69 -16.15 3.84
N GLY A 304 18.22 -17.03 2.99
CA GLY A 304 19.64 -17.02 2.67
C GLY A 304 19.92 -15.81 1.80
N ILE A 305 20.85 -14.95 2.19
CA ILE A 305 21.22 -13.76 1.42
C ILE A 305 22.71 -13.84 1.16
N LYS A 306 23.12 -13.91 -0.11
CA LYS A 306 24.53 -13.83 -0.52
C LYS A 306 24.76 -12.52 -1.24
N GLY A 307 25.36 -11.57 -0.53
CA GLY A 307 25.43 -10.15 -0.90
C GLY A 307 25.34 -9.30 0.36
N LEU A 308 24.83 -8.07 0.27
CA LEU A 308 24.59 -7.26 1.46
C LEU A 308 23.45 -7.87 2.28
N ILE A 309 23.68 -8.08 3.59
CA ILE A 309 22.64 -8.55 4.50
C ILE A 309 21.77 -7.35 4.85
N ASN A 310 20.61 -7.27 4.21
CA ASN A 310 19.62 -6.24 4.45
C ASN A 310 18.22 -6.86 4.36
N LEU A 311 17.54 -7.00 5.49
CA LEU A 311 16.25 -7.68 5.58
C LEU A 311 15.27 -6.85 6.39
N TYR A 312 14.19 -6.44 5.74
CA TYR A 312 13.02 -5.85 6.34
C TYR A 312 11.89 -6.86 6.19
N SER A 313 11.44 -7.42 7.31
CA SER A 313 10.44 -8.49 7.30
C SER A 313 9.63 -8.46 8.59
N SER A 314 8.80 -9.49 8.77
CA SER A 314 8.05 -9.72 9.99
C SER A 314 7.92 -11.22 10.27
N PHE A 315 7.61 -11.56 11.52
CA PHE A 315 7.08 -12.88 11.87
C PHE A 315 5.85 -12.73 12.75
N TYR A 316 5.03 -13.78 12.84
CA TYR A 316 3.80 -13.78 13.61
C TYR A 316 3.81 -14.86 14.69
N VAL A 317 3.33 -14.55 15.89
CA VAL A 317 3.10 -15.52 16.97
C VAL A 317 1.60 -15.84 17.08
N PRO A 318 1.14 -17.06 16.72
CA PRO A 318 -0.29 -17.41 16.64
C PRO A 318 -1.00 -17.70 17.97
N GLY A 319 -0.68 -16.92 18.99
CA GLY A 319 -1.31 -16.99 20.30
C GLY A 319 -0.37 -16.57 21.43
N THR A 320 -0.55 -17.16 22.60
CA THR A 320 0.21 -16.74 23.79
C THR A 320 1.60 -17.35 23.79
N LEU A 321 2.63 -16.51 23.63
CA LEU A 321 4.04 -16.90 23.65
C LEU A 321 4.42 -17.55 24.99
N LYS A 322 5.10 -18.71 24.90
CA LYS A 322 5.67 -19.44 26.04
C LYS A 322 7.18 -19.30 26.09
N ASN A 323 7.89 -19.47 24.98
CA ASN A 323 9.32 -19.21 24.89
C ASN A 323 9.73 -18.83 23.47
N ILE A 324 10.87 -18.16 23.33
CA ILE A 324 11.47 -17.76 22.06
C ILE A 324 12.99 -18.00 22.11
N SER A 325 13.59 -18.29 20.97
CA SER A 325 15.02 -18.46 20.81
C SER A 325 15.40 -18.10 19.39
N VAL A 326 16.62 -17.62 19.18
CA VAL A 326 17.10 -17.21 17.87
C VAL A 326 18.41 -17.93 17.59
N ARG A 327 18.55 -18.47 16.37
CA ARG A 327 19.83 -18.92 15.82
C ARG A 327 20.16 -18.05 14.62
N LEU A 328 21.28 -17.35 14.65
CA LEU A 328 21.80 -16.54 13.55
C LEU A 328 23.11 -17.15 13.07
N HIS A 329 23.11 -17.69 11.87
CA HIS A 329 24.28 -18.19 11.18
C HIS A 329 24.58 -17.26 10.00
N TYR A 330 25.67 -16.50 10.10
CA TYR A 330 26.04 -15.49 9.10
C TYR A 330 27.56 -15.41 8.91
N ARG A 331 27.99 -14.85 7.79
CA ARG A 331 29.37 -14.43 7.52
C ARG A 331 29.40 -12.93 7.28
N ASN A 332 30.17 -12.22 8.09
CA ASN A 332 30.41 -10.78 7.93
C ASN A 332 31.88 -10.54 7.56
N ASN A 333 32.17 -10.15 6.33
CA ASN A 333 33.48 -9.72 5.86
C ASN A 333 33.46 -8.27 5.33
N LEU A 334 32.40 -7.50 5.63
CA LEU A 334 32.34 -6.10 5.26
C LEU A 334 33.41 -5.30 5.99
N THR A 335 34.28 -4.67 5.20
CA THR A 335 35.25 -3.71 5.72
C THR A 335 35.25 -2.47 4.85
N LEU A 336 35.24 -1.31 5.49
CA LEU A 336 35.46 -0.01 4.87
C LEU A 336 36.71 0.61 5.49
N ASN A 337 37.69 0.99 4.67
CA ASN A 337 38.96 1.53 5.16
C ASN A 337 39.67 0.63 6.20
N ASN A 338 39.59 -0.70 6.04
CA ASN A 338 40.08 -1.73 6.98
C ASN A 338 39.40 -1.75 8.36
N VAL A 339 38.23 -1.12 8.51
CA VAL A 339 37.39 -1.20 9.72
C VAL A 339 36.21 -2.13 9.45
N SER A 340 35.98 -3.09 10.34
CA SER A 340 34.84 -4.01 10.22
C SER A 340 33.54 -3.27 10.46
N ILE A 341 32.58 -3.51 9.57
CA ILE A 341 31.25 -2.90 9.62
C ILE A 341 30.38 -3.75 10.54
N PRO A 342 29.73 -3.17 11.56
CA PRO A 342 28.86 -3.95 12.43
C PRO A 342 27.58 -4.40 11.73
N LEU A 343 27.06 -5.52 12.19
CA LEU A 343 25.84 -6.15 11.77
C LEU A 343 24.89 -6.23 12.96
N TYR A 344 23.61 -5.93 12.74
CA TYR A 344 22.61 -5.84 13.80
C TYR A 344 21.35 -6.62 13.46
N PHE A 345 20.64 -7.06 14.50
CA PHE A 345 19.38 -7.75 14.40
C PHE A 345 18.40 -7.23 15.45
N ILE A 346 17.23 -6.78 15.01
CA ILE A 346 16.16 -6.16 15.80
C ILE A 346 14.89 -7.02 15.71
N ILE A 347 14.19 -7.17 16.84
CA ILE A 347 12.85 -7.76 16.92
C ILE A 347 11.92 -6.73 17.57
N GLY A 348 10.88 -6.31 16.86
CA GLY A 348 10.03 -5.20 17.31
C GLY A 348 10.86 -3.92 17.35
N SER A 349 10.97 -3.31 18.52
CA SER A 349 11.81 -2.14 18.80
C SER A 349 13.14 -2.48 19.50
N GLU A 350 13.38 -3.76 19.80
CA GLU A 350 14.51 -4.16 20.64
C GLU A 350 15.65 -4.74 19.81
N GLU A 351 16.86 -4.21 20.03
CA GLU A 351 18.09 -4.77 19.46
C GLU A 351 18.47 -6.06 20.18
N ILE A 352 18.45 -7.16 19.44
CA ILE A 352 18.73 -8.50 19.96
C ILE A 352 20.22 -8.84 19.86
N LEU A 353 20.88 -8.36 18.80
CA LEU A 353 22.30 -8.56 18.55
C LEU A 353 22.86 -7.37 17.79
N ARG A 354 24.05 -6.94 18.20
CA ARG A 354 24.95 -6.09 17.40
C ARG A 354 26.37 -6.65 17.49
N SER A 355 27.02 -6.86 16.35
CA SER A 355 28.35 -7.46 16.29
C SER A 355 29.16 -6.91 15.13
N ASN A 356 30.40 -6.50 15.41
CA ASN A 356 31.40 -6.12 14.41
C ASN A 356 32.44 -7.22 14.19
N GLU A 357 32.16 -8.46 14.59
CA GLU A 357 33.09 -9.56 14.40
C GLU A 357 33.10 -10.01 12.93
N THR A 358 34.30 -10.16 12.37
CA THR A 358 34.47 -10.65 11.01
C THR A 358 34.48 -12.18 10.92
N GLY A 359 34.24 -12.70 9.71
CA GLY A 359 34.18 -14.13 9.40
C GLY A 359 32.81 -14.75 9.65
N GLU A 360 32.78 -16.08 9.66
CA GLU A 360 31.56 -16.86 9.88
C GLU A 360 31.24 -17.00 11.38
N LYS A 361 29.98 -16.81 11.73
CA LYS A 361 29.43 -16.82 13.08
C LYS A 361 28.16 -17.64 13.11
N ASP A 362 28.02 -18.51 14.10
CA ASP A 362 26.79 -19.26 14.41
C ASP A 362 26.43 -18.98 15.87
N ILE A 363 25.46 -18.09 16.07
CA ILE A 363 25.09 -17.53 17.36
C ILE A 363 23.72 -18.08 17.76
N TYR A 364 23.62 -18.58 18.99
CA TYR A 364 22.36 -19.01 19.59
C TYR A 364 22.01 -18.13 20.78
N ILE A 365 20.83 -17.49 20.72
CA ILE A 365 20.32 -16.58 21.74
C ILE A 365 19.12 -17.24 22.41
N SER A 366 19.23 -17.46 23.72
CA SER A 366 18.21 -18.15 24.52
C SER A 366 17.04 -17.24 24.89
N ASP A 367 15.94 -17.87 25.29
CA ASP A 367 14.75 -17.20 25.82
C ASP A 367 15.05 -16.28 27.01
N GLU A 368 15.97 -16.70 27.89
CA GLU A 368 16.36 -15.92 29.06
C GLU A 368 17.01 -14.59 28.64
N ASN A 369 17.95 -14.64 27.70
CA ASN A 369 18.64 -13.44 27.20
C ASN A 369 17.66 -12.50 26.49
N ILE A 370 16.81 -13.03 25.60
CA ILE A 370 15.81 -12.22 24.89
C ILE A 370 14.81 -11.62 25.88
N SER A 371 14.32 -12.41 26.83
CA SER A 371 13.41 -11.90 27.85
C SER A 371 14.04 -10.82 28.72
N GLY A 372 15.35 -10.87 28.96
CA GLY A 372 16.09 -9.82 29.67
C GLY A 372 16.11 -8.49 28.93
N ILE A 373 16.28 -8.52 27.60
CA ILE A 373 16.28 -7.33 26.73
C ILE A 373 14.91 -6.65 26.80
N PHE A 374 13.82 -7.41 26.69
CA PHE A 374 12.45 -6.87 26.78
C PHE A 374 12.02 -6.47 28.21
N GLY A 375 12.92 -6.40 29.18
CA GLY A 375 12.59 -6.03 30.57
C GLY A 375 11.84 -7.12 31.36
N GLY A 376 11.90 -8.36 30.91
CA GLY A 376 11.38 -9.54 31.57
C GLY A 376 10.35 -10.34 30.76
N LYS A 377 10.12 -11.59 31.19
CA LYS A 377 9.27 -12.55 30.48
C LYS A 377 7.83 -12.08 30.24
N THR A 378 7.24 -11.40 31.22
CA THR A 378 5.87 -10.90 31.11
C THR A 378 5.74 -9.85 30.00
N ASN A 379 6.69 -8.92 29.91
CA ASN A 379 6.66 -7.87 28.90
C ASN A 379 6.89 -8.45 27.50
N LEU A 380 7.89 -9.33 27.35
CA LEU A 380 8.10 -10.12 26.13
C LEU A 380 6.83 -10.84 25.66
N THR A 381 6.16 -11.56 26.57
CA THR A 381 4.91 -12.27 26.23
C THR A 381 3.80 -11.30 25.84
N ASN A 382 3.68 -10.15 26.50
CA ASN A 382 2.64 -9.16 26.18
C ASN A 382 2.85 -8.51 24.81
N ILE A 383 4.10 -8.18 24.46
CA ILE A 383 4.44 -7.51 23.19
C ILE A 383 4.35 -8.49 22.02
N LEU A 384 4.86 -9.71 22.18
CA LEU A 384 5.01 -10.64 21.05
C LEU A 384 3.81 -11.56 20.80
N SER A 385 2.89 -11.73 21.77
CA SER A 385 1.77 -12.66 21.61
C SER A 385 0.67 -12.12 20.71
N ASN A 386 0.15 -12.94 19.80
CA ASN A 386 -0.95 -12.58 18.89
C ASN A 386 -0.68 -11.31 18.07
N ALA A 387 0.58 -11.09 17.70
CA ALA A 387 1.00 -9.88 17.00
C ALA A 387 1.94 -10.23 15.84
N THR A 388 1.81 -9.48 14.75
CA THR A 388 2.79 -9.44 13.67
C THR A 388 3.93 -8.54 14.15
N ILE A 389 5.14 -9.09 14.23
CA ILE A 389 6.31 -8.44 14.82
C ILE A 389 7.27 -8.07 13.69
N PRO A 390 7.58 -6.78 13.48
CA PRO A 390 8.58 -6.38 12.51
C PRO A 390 9.96 -6.87 12.95
N ILE A 391 10.77 -7.30 12.00
CA ILE A 391 12.16 -7.69 12.23
C ILE A 391 13.06 -7.00 11.22
N ARG A 392 14.22 -6.55 11.71
CA ARG A 392 15.24 -5.92 10.88
C ARG A 392 16.56 -6.63 11.07
N PHE A 393 17.19 -7.05 9.98
CA PHE A 393 18.52 -7.63 10.00
C PHE A 393 19.38 -6.90 8.97
N GLY A 394 20.30 -6.07 9.42
CA GLY A 394 21.07 -5.17 8.57
C GLY A 394 22.54 -5.04 8.94
N THR A 395 23.26 -4.20 8.18
CA THR A 395 24.66 -3.82 8.40
C THR A 395 24.77 -2.30 8.51
N GLU A 396 25.62 -1.80 9.41
CA GLU A 396 25.63 -0.40 9.88
C GLU A 396 26.27 0.62 8.94
N THR A 397 26.90 0.19 7.83
CA THR A 397 27.38 1.14 6.83
C THR A 397 26.97 0.69 5.45
N PHE A 398 25.89 1.26 4.96
CA PHE A 398 26.01 2.39 4.07
C PHE A 398 25.26 3.52 4.75
N SER A 399 25.66 4.77 4.52
CA SER A 399 24.74 5.87 4.72
C SER A 399 23.41 5.40 4.14
N PHE A 400 22.37 5.33 4.98
CA PHE A 400 21.11 5.73 4.43
C PHE A 400 21.46 7.03 3.72
N ILE A 401 21.22 7.11 2.43
CA ILE A 401 20.58 8.34 2.04
C ILE A 401 19.28 8.23 2.83
N SER A 402 19.31 8.65 4.11
CA SER A 402 18.20 9.30 4.76
C SER A 402 17.70 10.15 3.63
N GLY A 403 16.52 9.85 3.08
CA GLY A 403 16.05 10.53 1.88
C GLY A 403 16.44 11.97 2.01
N GLU A 404 17.43 12.41 1.20
CA GLU A 404 18.23 13.57 1.61
C GLU A 404 17.20 14.64 1.85
N ALA A 405 17.08 15.06 3.12
CA ALA A 405 16.26 16.21 3.37
C ALA A 405 17.03 17.29 2.63
N ALA A 406 16.51 17.71 1.50
CA ALA A 406 17.21 18.59 0.59
C ALA A 406 16.50 19.94 0.71
N SER A 407 16.47 20.48 1.93
CA SER A 407 15.95 21.83 2.17
C SER A 407 17.10 22.84 2.21
N ASP A 408 16.86 23.98 1.58
CA ASP A 408 17.65 25.19 1.82
C ASP A 408 16.73 26.18 2.54
N SER A 409 17.03 26.42 3.81
CA SER A 409 16.23 27.31 4.63
C SER A 409 17.04 28.50 5.11
N VAL A 410 16.45 29.69 5.10
CA VAL A 410 17.09 30.89 5.64
C VAL A 410 16.25 31.46 6.76
N LEU A 411 16.88 31.62 7.92
CA LEU A 411 16.29 32.26 9.08
C LEU A 411 16.61 33.75 9.06
N ILE A 412 15.56 34.58 9.10
CA ILE A 412 15.62 36.03 9.06
C ILE A 412 15.21 36.56 10.43
N THR A 413 16.16 37.13 11.17
CA THR A 413 15.98 37.52 12.58
C THR A 413 16.03 39.03 12.76
N ASP A 414 14.95 39.58 13.32
CA ASP A 414 14.91 40.97 13.79
C ASP A 414 15.87 41.17 14.96
N ILE A 415 16.83 42.07 14.81
CA ILE A 415 17.73 42.49 15.90
C ILE A 415 17.58 43.99 16.16
N SER A 416 16.46 44.58 15.77
CA SER A 416 16.25 46.03 15.91
C SER A 416 16.22 46.48 17.38
N GLY A 417 16.35 47.78 17.64
CA GLY A 417 16.42 48.31 19.01
C GLY A 417 15.21 47.98 19.90
N SER A 418 14.06 47.59 19.32
CA SER A 418 12.91 47.10 20.09
C SER A 418 13.13 45.71 20.71
N MET A 419 14.14 44.96 20.26
CA MET A 419 14.51 43.64 20.76
C MET A 419 15.20 43.65 22.14
N ASP A 420 15.58 44.82 22.66
CA ASP A 420 16.02 45.00 24.06
C ASP A 420 14.85 45.00 25.07
N THR A 421 13.61 44.85 24.60
CA THR A 421 12.43 44.88 25.47
C THR A 421 12.34 43.61 26.33
N CYS A 422 12.18 43.79 27.64
CA CYS A 422 11.83 42.72 28.59
C CYS A 422 10.31 42.49 28.61
N ASP A 423 9.76 41.68 27.70
CA ASP A 423 8.32 41.34 27.71
C ASP A 423 7.99 39.89 27.32
N VAL A 424 9.01 39.03 27.18
CA VAL A 424 8.82 37.62 26.85
C VAL A 424 8.61 36.80 28.11
N GLN A 425 7.47 36.13 28.23
CA GLN A 425 7.16 35.29 29.38
C GLN A 425 8.02 34.02 29.37
N THR A 426 8.61 33.68 30.51
CA THR A 426 9.44 32.47 30.66
C THR A 426 9.27 31.84 32.05
N SER A 427 9.56 30.55 32.15
CA SER A 427 9.61 29.82 33.41
C SER A 427 10.89 30.06 34.24
N GLU A 428 12.00 30.47 33.61
CA GLU A 428 13.30 30.70 34.27
C GLU A 428 13.91 32.07 33.90
N CYS A 429 14.26 32.89 34.90
CA CYS A 429 14.77 34.24 34.65
C CYS A 429 16.26 34.20 34.37
N LEU A 430 16.66 34.48 33.12
CA LEU A 430 18.07 34.57 32.74
C LEU A 430 18.70 35.91 33.21
N HIS A 431 17.88 36.95 33.38
CA HIS A 431 18.31 38.27 33.82
C HIS A 431 17.47 38.86 34.95
N ALA A 432 18.14 39.30 36.02
CA ALA A 432 17.52 39.90 37.19
C ALA A 432 16.83 41.25 36.90
N ASP A 433 17.24 41.93 35.82
CA ASP A 433 16.76 43.26 35.44
C ASP A 433 15.42 43.22 34.67
N CYS A 434 15.01 42.04 34.17
CA CYS A 434 13.73 41.83 33.48
C CYS A 434 12.63 41.26 34.40
N ASN A 435 12.86 41.17 35.71
CA ASN A 435 11.92 40.59 36.66
C ASN A 435 11.04 41.68 37.31
N ASP A 436 9.74 41.67 37.03
CA ASP A 436 8.78 42.61 37.60
C ASP A 436 7.71 41.92 38.48
N ALA A 437 6.73 42.68 38.98
CA ALA A 437 5.69 42.15 39.87
C ALA A 437 4.69 41.18 39.18
N SER A 438 4.79 40.99 37.85
CA SER A 438 3.87 40.25 36.98
C SER A 438 4.30 38.80 36.73
N GLY A 439 5.56 38.46 37.00
CA GLY A 439 6.15 37.15 36.69
C GLY A 439 7.54 37.28 36.06
N CYS A 440 8.15 36.15 35.75
CA CYS A 440 9.49 36.12 35.16
C CYS A 440 9.44 36.46 33.66
N GLN A 441 10.28 37.40 33.21
CA GLN A 441 10.41 37.79 31.80
C GLN A 441 11.88 37.82 31.37
N ASN A 442 12.13 37.57 30.08
CA ASN A 442 13.45 37.70 29.44
C ASN A 442 13.39 38.77 28.33
N ARG A 443 14.56 39.24 27.88
CA ARG A 443 14.66 40.13 26.71
C ARG A 443 14.33 39.36 25.44
N ARG A 444 13.74 40.04 24.47
CA ARG A 444 13.42 39.44 23.17
C ARG A 444 14.66 38.90 22.45
N ILE A 445 15.75 39.67 22.43
CA ILE A 445 17.00 39.26 21.75
C ILE A 445 17.61 37.98 22.33
N ASP A 446 17.56 37.78 23.65
CA ASP A 446 18.08 36.56 24.30
C ASP A 446 17.27 35.33 23.89
N VAL A 447 15.94 35.47 23.85
CA VAL A 447 15.03 34.39 23.44
C VAL A 447 15.14 34.12 21.93
N ALA A 448 15.32 35.16 21.09
CA ALA A 448 15.56 35.01 19.66
C ALA A 448 16.80 34.14 19.41
N LYS A 449 17.91 34.42 20.10
CA LYS A 449 19.12 33.59 20.01
C LYS A 449 18.87 32.12 20.37
N ASP A 450 18.06 31.86 21.39
CA ASP A 450 17.76 30.49 21.83
C ASP A 450 16.88 29.72 20.84
N VAL A 451 15.85 30.36 20.27
CA VAL A 451 14.97 29.69 19.29
C VAL A 451 15.60 29.57 17.91
N ASP A 452 16.45 30.51 17.51
CA ASP A 452 17.23 30.43 16.27
C ASP A 452 18.20 29.24 16.30
N LYS A 453 18.84 28.98 17.46
CA LYS A 453 19.65 27.78 17.67
C LYS A 453 18.79 26.51 17.61
N GLU A 454 17.57 26.53 18.12
CA GLU A 454 16.65 25.39 18.01
C GLU A 454 16.31 25.10 16.55
N PHE A 455 16.02 26.13 15.74
CA PHE A 455 15.76 25.98 14.32
C PHE A 455 16.97 25.39 13.58
N VAL A 456 18.17 25.95 13.79
CA VAL A 456 19.41 25.43 13.17
C VAL A 456 19.66 23.98 13.57
N ASN A 457 19.54 23.65 14.85
CA ASN A 457 19.73 22.28 15.33
C ASN A 457 18.68 21.31 14.75
N THR A 458 17.43 21.75 14.58
CA THR A 458 16.35 20.90 14.07
C THR A 458 16.49 20.67 12.57
N ILE A 459 16.75 21.72 11.78
CA ILE A 459 16.98 21.62 10.33
C ILE A 459 18.19 20.72 10.04
N LEU A 460 19.32 20.95 10.74
CA LEU A 460 20.57 20.21 10.51
C LEU A 460 20.62 18.84 11.18
N ASN A 461 19.59 18.45 11.94
CA ASN A 461 19.44 17.09 12.43
C ASN A 461 19.17 16.11 11.27
N TYR A 462 18.67 16.61 10.13
CA TYR A 462 18.43 15.84 8.93
C TYR A 462 19.55 16.06 7.90
N THR A 463 20.18 14.97 7.47
CA THR A 463 21.28 14.97 6.51
C THR A 463 20.83 15.42 5.13
N GLY A 464 21.58 16.36 4.55
CA GLY A 464 21.29 16.99 3.26
C GLY A 464 20.83 18.44 3.38
N ASN A 465 20.27 18.85 4.54
CA ASN A 465 19.75 20.19 4.76
C ASN A 465 20.86 21.24 4.94
N ARG A 466 20.56 22.49 4.58
CA ARG A 466 21.41 23.65 4.84
C ARG A 466 20.58 24.77 5.43
N ALA A 467 21.16 25.47 6.40
CA ALA A 467 20.57 26.66 7.00
C ALA A 467 21.44 27.88 6.71
N GLY A 468 20.82 29.00 6.35
CA GLY A 468 21.42 30.32 6.24
C GLY A 468 20.84 31.26 7.29
N LEU A 469 21.57 32.31 7.65
CA LEU A 469 21.14 33.29 8.64
C LEU A 469 21.22 34.69 8.06
N VAL A 470 20.19 35.50 8.31
CA VAL A 470 20.15 36.92 7.96
C VAL A 470 19.64 37.67 9.19
N SER A 471 20.48 38.51 9.79
CA SER A 471 20.04 39.43 10.83
C SER A 471 19.80 40.83 10.23
N TYR A 472 18.79 41.53 10.73
CA TYR A 472 18.50 42.88 10.23
C TYR A 472 18.09 43.85 11.34
N GLU A 473 18.48 45.11 11.13
CA GLU A 473 18.02 46.30 11.86
C GLU A 473 17.59 47.39 10.86
N THR A 474 18.22 48.57 10.86
CA THR A 474 17.91 49.65 9.90
C THR A 474 18.16 49.20 8.45
N VAL A 475 19.10 48.28 8.32
CA VAL A 475 19.53 47.55 7.11
C VAL A 475 19.86 46.11 7.52
N VAL A 476 20.24 45.24 6.57
CA VAL A 476 20.85 43.94 6.93
C VAL A 476 22.14 44.19 7.71
N ASP A 477 22.29 43.54 8.86
CA ASP A 477 23.44 43.72 9.75
C ASP A 477 24.52 42.68 9.45
N GLU A 478 24.21 41.40 9.65
CA GLU A 478 25.10 40.29 9.34
C GLU A 478 24.39 39.18 8.55
N VAL A 479 25.18 38.46 7.75
CA VAL A 479 24.71 37.35 6.91
C VAL A 479 25.64 36.16 7.07
N HIS A 480 25.06 34.98 7.31
CA HIS A 480 25.76 33.71 7.22
C HIS A 480 25.25 32.94 6.00
N PRO A 481 26.10 32.60 5.02
CA PRO A 481 25.72 31.78 3.87
C PRO A 481 25.11 30.43 4.29
N LEU A 482 24.35 29.81 3.38
CA LEU A 482 23.83 28.45 3.56
C LEU A 482 24.95 27.48 3.94
N SER A 483 24.82 26.85 5.11
CA SER A 483 25.82 25.97 5.68
C SER A 483 25.17 24.76 6.36
N ASN A 484 25.92 23.66 6.42
CA ASN A 484 25.60 22.50 7.25
C ASN A 484 26.51 22.40 8.50
N ASP A 485 27.37 23.39 8.71
CA ASP A 485 28.19 23.52 9.93
C ASP A 485 27.38 24.22 11.02
N SER A 486 26.78 23.43 11.90
CA SER A 486 26.01 23.94 13.04
C SER A 486 26.85 24.83 13.96
N SER A 487 28.17 24.60 14.06
CA SER A 487 29.03 25.39 14.94
C SER A 487 29.26 26.79 14.39
N SER A 488 29.38 26.94 13.07
CA SER A 488 29.56 28.26 12.43
C SER A 488 28.28 29.09 12.54
N LEU A 489 27.12 28.47 12.30
CA LEU A 489 25.80 29.11 12.40
C LEU A 489 25.49 29.52 13.86
N ILE A 490 25.72 28.63 14.83
CA ILE A 490 25.49 28.95 16.25
C ILE A 490 26.42 30.09 16.71
N SER A 491 27.68 30.10 16.26
CA SER A 491 28.61 31.18 16.61
C SER A 491 28.18 32.53 16.03
N HIS A 492 27.51 32.54 14.87
CA HIS A 492 26.95 33.75 14.28
C HIS A 492 25.76 34.27 15.10
N ILE A 493 24.83 33.38 15.50
CA ILE A 493 23.69 33.71 16.35
C ILE A 493 24.14 34.29 17.71
N ASP A 494 25.20 33.73 18.31
CA ASP A 494 25.76 34.24 19.56
C ASP A 494 26.19 35.71 19.46
N GLY A 495 26.55 36.16 18.25
CA GLY A 495 27.01 37.52 17.93
C GLY A 495 25.92 38.58 17.86
N TYR A 496 24.63 38.24 17.74
CA TYR A 496 23.58 39.24 17.53
C TYR A 496 23.56 40.31 18.63
N ALA A 497 23.42 41.57 18.22
CA ALA A 497 23.36 42.72 19.11
C ALA A 497 22.24 43.66 18.65
N GLU A 498 21.51 44.23 19.61
CA GLU A 498 20.40 45.12 19.30
C GLU A 498 20.85 46.48 18.74
N GLY A 499 20.15 47.00 17.73
CA GLY A 499 20.50 48.29 17.13
C GLY A 499 19.42 48.86 16.20
N GLY A 500 19.50 50.16 15.90
CA GLY A 500 18.79 50.73 14.74
C GLY A 500 17.26 50.63 14.70
N TRP A 501 16.72 50.75 13.49
CA TRP A 501 15.30 50.61 13.13
C TRP A 501 15.02 49.22 12.55
N THR A 502 13.89 49.00 11.87
CA THR A 502 13.45 47.67 11.39
C THR A 502 13.27 47.67 9.87
N CYS A 503 13.99 46.81 9.15
CA CYS A 503 13.88 46.61 7.70
C CYS A 503 13.59 45.14 7.31
N ILE A 504 12.34 44.69 7.51
CA ILE A 504 11.89 43.32 7.18
C ILE A 504 12.12 42.99 5.70
N SER A 505 11.82 43.94 4.79
CA SER A 505 12.02 43.74 3.34
C SER A 505 13.50 43.55 2.96
N CYS A 506 14.43 44.19 3.68
CA CYS A 506 15.87 43.99 3.48
C CYS A 506 16.27 42.53 3.79
N GLY A 507 15.77 41.98 4.90
CA GLY A 507 16.04 40.60 5.30
C GLY A 507 15.49 39.57 4.31
N ILE A 508 14.23 39.75 3.87
CA ILE A 508 13.57 38.85 2.89
C ILE A 508 14.33 38.83 1.56
N LEU A 509 14.75 40.01 1.07
CA LEU A 509 15.50 40.13 -0.18
C LEU A 509 16.80 39.34 -0.15
N VAL A 510 17.63 39.57 0.88
CA VAL A 510 18.93 38.91 1.01
C VAL A 510 18.77 37.40 1.20
N ALA A 511 17.77 36.96 1.97
CA ALA A 511 17.50 35.53 2.17
C ALA A 511 17.10 34.81 0.88
N ARG A 512 16.22 35.42 0.09
CA ARG A 512 15.82 34.91 -1.22
C ARG A 512 17.03 34.78 -2.15
N ASP A 513 17.82 35.83 -2.26
CA ASP A 513 18.98 35.86 -3.17
C ASP A 513 20.04 34.84 -2.75
N MET A 514 20.27 34.70 -1.43
CA MET A 514 21.14 33.65 -0.88
C MET A 514 20.73 32.25 -1.34
N ILE A 515 19.44 31.91 -1.30
CA ILE A 515 18.95 30.59 -1.76
C ILE A 515 19.14 30.43 -3.27
N ILE A 516 18.80 31.44 -4.07
CA ILE A 516 18.92 31.40 -5.54
C ILE A 516 20.37 31.18 -5.96
N ASP A 517 21.30 31.94 -5.37
CA ASP A 517 22.72 31.93 -5.74
C ASP A 517 23.44 30.66 -5.24
N SER A 518 22.88 30.00 -4.23
CA SER A 518 23.46 28.79 -3.62
C SER A 518 22.88 27.48 -4.14
N ARG A 519 22.06 27.52 -5.21
CA ARG A 519 21.47 26.32 -5.81
C ARG A 519 22.56 25.35 -6.27
N MET A 520 22.40 24.09 -5.88
CA MET A 520 23.35 23.03 -6.20
C MET A 520 23.22 22.62 -7.66
N VAL A 521 24.30 22.77 -8.41
CA VAL A 521 24.43 22.31 -9.80
C VAL A 521 25.27 21.03 -9.81
N ASP A 522 24.64 19.90 -10.14
CA ASP A 522 25.32 18.63 -10.35
C ASP A 522 25.83 18.51 -11.79
N ARG A 523 27.10 18.12 -11.96
CA ARG A 523 27.72 17.97 -13.28
C ARG A 523 27.59 16.52 -13.73
N VAL A 524 26.40 16.16 -14.19
CA VAL A 524 26.07 14.78 -14.60
C VAL A 524 26.93 14.30 -15.78
N VAL A 525 27.40 15.23 -16.62
CA VAL A 525 28.48 14.98 -17.58
C VAL A 525 29.52 16.09 -17.43
N PRO A 526 30.67 15.84 -16.78
CA PRO A 526 31.72 16.84 -16.65
C PRO A 526 32.42 17.12 -17.99
N SER A 527 32.92 18.34 -18.17
CA SER A 527 33.92 18.64 -19.21
C SER A 527 35.18 17.78 -19.05
N LYS A 528 35.89 17.53 -20.15
CA LYS A 528 37.05 16.62 -20.19
C LYS A 528 36.78 15.21 -19.65
N SER A 529 35.53 14.75 -19.71
CA SER A 529 35.15 13.40 -19.31
C SER A 529 35.49 12.37 -20.40
N SER A 530 35.43 11.08 -20.05
CA SER A 530 35.65 10.02 -21.05
C SER A 530 34.37 9.71 -21.81
N TRP A 531 34.47 9.66 -23.14
CA TRP A 531 33.38 9.39 -24.09
C TRP A 531 33.70 8.17 -24.95
N LEU A 532 32.65 7.45 -25.36
CA LEU A 532 32.73 6.46 -26.43
C LEU A 532 32.74 7.20 -27.77
N TYR A 533 33.51 6.71 -28.73
CA TYR A 533 33.62 7.29 -30.06
C TYR A 533 33.70 6.22 -31.16
N ASN A 534 33.22 6.59 -32.35
CA ASN A 534 33.30 5.77 -33.55
C ASN A 534 33.62 6.64 -34.78
N THR A 535 34.72 6.29 -35.46
CA THR A 535 35.22 7.03 -36.62
C THR A 535 35.02 6.27 -37.94
N SER A 536 34.29 5.14 -37.94
CA SER A 536 34.22 4.23 -39.09
C SER A 536 33.25 4.67 -40.20
N TYR A 537 32.49 5.76 -39.99
CA TYR A 537 31.37 6.15 -40.84
C TYR A 537 31.47 7.61 -41.35
N PRO A 538 32.50 7.97 -42.13
CA PRO A 538 32.76 9.37 -42.52
C PRO A 538 31.75 9.98 -43.52
N SER A 539 30.77 9.22 -44.02
CA SER A 539 29.82 9.72 -45.02
C SER A 539 28.39 9.20 -44.80
N GLY A 540 28.04 8.91 -43.54
CA GLY A 540 26.74 8.40 -43.14
C GLY A 540 26.71 7.99 -41.66
N GLU A 541 25.52 7.68 -41.14
CA GLU A 541 25.37 7.33 -39.72
C GLU A 541 25.76 5.86 -39.43
N PRO A 542 26.17 5.54 -38.18
CA PRO A 542 26.27 4.16 -37.71
C PRO A 542 24.97 3.39 -37.96
N PRO A 543 25.03 2.13 -38.43
CA PRO A 543 23.83 1.34 -38.67
C PRO A 543 23.13 1.00 -37.35
N ASN A 544 21.81 0.77 -37.44
CA ASN A 544 21.05 0.24 -36.31
C ASN A 544 21.65 -1.08 -35.82
N ASP A 545 21.53 -1.33 -34.52
CA ASP A 545 22.05 -2.56 -33.92
C ASP A 545 21.18 -3.79 -34.26
N ALA A 546 21.52 -4.94 -33.68
CA ALA A 546 20.81 -6.20 -33.94
C ALA A 546 19.32 -6.18 -33.55
N ASN A 547 18.92 -5.25 -32.68
CA ASN A 547 17.54 -5.06 -32.24
C ASN A 547 16.79 -4.01 -33.07
N GLY A 548 17.47 -3.40 -34.05
CA GLY A 548 16.90 -2.34 -34.89
C GLY A 548 16.93 -0.96 -34.25
N THR A 549 17.63 -0.80 -33.12
CA THR A 549 17.75 0.45 -32.35
C THR A 549 18.75 1.39 -33.02
N SER A 550 18.45 2.69 -33.07
CA SER A 550 19.34 3.71 -33.65
C SER A 550 20.46 4.09 -32.69
N TRP A 551 21.64 4.46 -33.20
CA TRP A 551 22.78 4.92 -32.38
C TRP A 551 22.50 6.18 -31.55
N LYS A 552 21.40 6.88 -31.84
CA LYS A 552 20.90 8.04 -31.08
C LYS A 552 20.12 7.63 -29.82
N GLU A 553 19.60 6.41 -29.80
CA GLU A 553 18.69 5.90 -28.77
C GLU A 553 19.46 5.23 -27.61
N HIS A 554 18.83 5.25 -26.43
CA HIS A 554 19.37 4.69 -25.18
C HIS A 554 19.78 3.21 -25.29
N ASN A 555 18.90 2.36 -25.84
CA ASN A 555 19.10 0.90 -25.88
C ASN A 555 20.10 0.39 -26.93
N TYR A 556 20.77 1.29 -27.67
CA TYR A 556 21.69 0.88 -28.72
C TYR A 556 22.96 0.23 -28.16
N THR A 557 23.37 -0.86 -28.78
CA THR A 557 24.56 -1.60 -28.35
C THR A 557 25.85 -0.96 -28.88
N ASP A 558 26.56 -0.20 -28.05
CA ASP A 558 27.81 0.50 -28.38
C ASP A 558 29.09 -0.18 -27.85
N SER A 559 29.00 -1.43 -27.35
CA SER A 559 30.14 -2.21 -26.82
C SER A 559 31.35 -2.36 -27.77
N GLY A 560 31.18 -2.08 -29.07
CA GLY A 560 32.25 -2.09 -30.06
C GLY A 560 32.93 -0.73 -30.31
N TRP A 561 32.49 0.34 -29.64
CA TRP A 561 33.04 1.69 -29.79
C TRP A 561 34.31 1.84 -28.97
N SER A 562 35.24 2.68 -29.43
CA SER A 562 36.46 3.00 -28.68
C SER A 562 36.15 4.05 -27.61
N SER A 563 36.98 4.18 -26.57
CA SER A 563 36.80 5.20 -25.53
C SER A 563 38.01 6.11 -25.42
N GLY A 564 37.79 7.38 -25.11
CA GLY A 564 38.83 8.39 -24.99
C GLY A 564 38.41 9.54 -24.09
N GLN A 565 39.36 10.37 -23.65
CA GLN A 565 39.07 11.57 -22.87
C GLN A 565 38.87 12.76 -23.80
N THR A 566 37.80 13.53 -23.60
CA THR A 566 37.64 14.80 -24.31
C THR A 566 38.72 15.80 -23.85
N ILE A 567 39.29 16.64 -24.71
CA ILE A 567 38.86 17.00 -26.06
C ILE A 567 39.23 15.91 -27.08
N LEU A 568 38.22 15.28 -27.69
CA LEU A 568 38.37 14.21 -28.69
C LEU A 568 38.46 14.82 -30.08
N GLY A 569 39.41 14.38 -30.91
CA GLY A 569 39.57 15.02 -32.21
C GLY A 569 40.83 14.68 -32.97
N PHE A 570 41.11 15.44 -34.01
CA PHE A 570 42.43 15.48 -34.67
C PHE A 570 42.74 16.93 -35.06
N GLU A 571 44.02 17.25 -35.22
CA GLU A 571 44.44 18.56 -35.72
C GLU A 571 45.71 18.43 -36.56
N SER A 572 45.67 18.96 -37.79
CA SER A 572 46.83 18.98 -38.71
C SER A 572 47.89 20.00 -38.28
N THR A 573 47.44 21.10 -37.67
CA THR A 573 48.26 22.15 -37.06
C THR A 573 47.68 22.47 -35.68
N PRO A 574 48.42 22.27 -34.57
CA PRO A 574 47.89 22.49 -33.23
C PRO A 574 47.39 23.93 -32.99
N TYR A 575 46.17 24.05 -32.47
CA TYR A 575 45.61 25.33 -32.02
C TYR A 575 44.73 25.14 -30.78
N SER A 576 44.66 26.17 -29.92
CA SER A 576 43.88 26.10 -28.68
C SER A 576 42.37 26.14 -28.97
N PRO A 577 41.54 25.27 -28.36
CA PRO A 577 41.94 24.25 -27.38
C PRO A 577 42.53 22.98 -28.06
N ASN A 578 43.62 22.44 -27.50
CA ASN A 578 44.34 21.30 -28.08
C ASN A 578 43.59 19.99 -27.87
N VAL A 579 43.79 19.02 -28.77
CA VAL A 579 43.22 17.67 -28.66
C VAL A 579 43.89 16.90 -27.51
N ASP A 580 43.09 16.32 -26.60
CA ASP A 580 43.58 15.47 -25.50
C ASP A 580 43.63 14.00 -25.94
N THR A 581 42.65 13.54 -26.74
CA THR A 581 42.64 12.21 -27.36
C THR A 581 42.55 12.31 -28.88
N ASP A 582 43.65 11.96 -29.56
CA ASP A 582 43.72 11.89 -31.02
C ASP A 582 42.96 10.66 -31.53
N ILE A 583 41.87 10.90 -32.27
CA ILE A 583 41.02 9.86 -32.88
C ILE A 583 41.31 9.63 -34.38
N GLY A 584 42.27 10.39 -34.93
CA GLY A 584 42.70 10.33 -36.33
C GLY A 584 41.71 10.93 -37.32
N ASP A 585 42.24 11.47 -38.43
CA ASP A 585 41.44 11.97 -39.56
C ASP A 585 40.76 10.80 -40.30
N ASN A 586 39.43 10.74 -40.24
CA ASN A 586 38.62 9.78 -40.99
C ASN A 586 38.05 10.35 -42.30
N GLY A 587 38.27 11.63 -42.60
CA GLY A 587 37.78 12.33 -43.78
C GLY A 587 36.30 12.69 -43.78
N GLY A 588 35.62 12.72 -42.62
CA GLY A 588 34.22 13.15 -42.50
C GLY A 588 33.68 13.08 -41.06
N ASP A 589 32.44 12.64 -40.88
CA ASP A 589 31.72 12.74 -39.60
C ASP A 589 32.28 11.83 -38.48
N TYR A 590 32.14 12.28 -37.23
CA TYR A 590 32.52 11.56 -36.02
C TYR A 590 31.31 11.37 -35.10
N PHE A 591 31.21 10.19 -34.48
CA PHE A 591 30.09 9.84 -33.61
C PHE A 591 30.56 9.58 -32.19
N PHE A 592 29.88 10.16 -31.21
CA PHE A 592 30.20 10.06 -29.79
C PHE A 592 28.99 9.61 -28.97
N ARG A 593 29.24 8.85 -27.90
CA ARG A 593 28.21 8.40 -26.95
C ARG A 593 28.71 8.47 -25.51
N LYS A 594 27.83 8.85 -24.59
CA LYS A 594 28.11 8.93 -23.15
C LYS A 594 26.91 8.49 -22.34
N HIS A 595 27.13 7.50 -21.48
CA HIS A 595 26.19 7.11 -20.45
C HIS A 595 26.43 7.90 -19.16
N PHE A 596 25.35 8.28 -18.49
CA PHE A 596 25.35 8.98 -17.20
C PHE A 596 24.05 8.71 -16.45
N ASN A 597 24.06 8.83 -15.12
CA ASN A 597 22.91 8.54 -14.29
C ASN A 597 22.24 9.81 -13.77
N VAL A 598 20.91 9.80 -13.72
CA VAL A 598 20.07 10.75 -12.99
C VAL A 598 19.19 9.94 -12.05
N ASN A 599 19.32 10.14 -10.74
CA ASN A 599 18.63 9.29 -9.76
C ASN A 599 17.10 9.49 -9.79
N ASP A 600 16.66 10.74 -9.90
CA ASP A 600 15.25 11.11 -9.99
C ASP A 600 15.09 12.30 -10.94
N VAL A 601 14.31 12.12 -12.00
CA VAL A 601 14.05 13.15 -13.00
C VAL A 601 13.08 14.21 -12.48
N ASP A 602 12.20 13.85 -11.55
CA ASP A 602 11.23 14.79 -11.00
C ASP A 602 11.87 15.81 -10.06
N SER A 603 13.02 15.46 -9.48
CA SER A 603 13.90 16.39 -8.75
C SER A 603 14.80 17.23 -9.66
N ILE A 604 14.74 17.14 -10.99
CA ILE A 604 15.42 18.12 -11.85
C ILE A 604 14.62 19.43 -11.90
N ARG A 605 15.24 20.54 -11.48
CA ARG A 605 14.71 21.91 -11.63
C ARG A 605 14.99 22.47 -13.02
N SER A 606 16.24 22.37 -13.47
CA SER A 606 16.70 22.80 -14.80
C SER A 606 17.94 22.00 -15.20
N ALA A 607 18.25 21.97 -16.50
CA ALA A 607 19.45 21.32 -17.02
C ALA A 607 20.07 22.18 -18.11
N GLU A 608 21.38 22.38 -18.05
CA GLU A 608 22.15 23.27 -18.91
C GLU A 608 23.29 22.50 -19.59
N MET A 609 23.44 22.70 -20.90
CA MET A 609 24.47 22.03 -21.70
C MET A 609 25.45 23.01 -22.35
N PHE A 610 26.73 22.63 -22.37
CA PHE A 610 27.82 23.31 -23.06
C PHE A 610 28.48 22.36 -24.06
N VAL A 611 28.80 22.85 -25.26
CA VAL A 611 29.37 22.02 -26.33
C VAL A 611 30.56 22.72 -26.96
N LEU A 612 31.64 21.98 -27.12
CA LEU A 612 32.79 22.31 -27.96
C LEU A 612 32.66 21.48 -29.23
N SER A 613 32.64 22.14 -30.38
CA SER A 613 32.56 21.52 -31.70
C SER A 613 33.44 22.27 -32.68
N ASP A 614 34.21 21.53 -33.48
CA ASP A 614 34.78 22.03 -34.72
C ASP A 614 33.80 21.75 -35.87
N ASP A 615 33.64 22.72 -36.76
CA ASP A 615 32.55 22.82 -37.73
C ASP A 615 31.17 22.90 -37.07
N ASN A 616 30.46 21.79 -36.86
CA ASN A 616 29.16 21.79 -36.16
C ASN A 616 28.82 20.41 -35.57
N ALA A 617 27.87 20.38 -34.63
CA ALA A 617 27.43 19.16 -33.95
C ALA A 617 25.90 19.05 -33.79
N GLU A 618 25.39 17.83 -33.88
CA GLU A 618 24.04 17.47 -33.43
C GLU A 618 24.12 16.65 -32.15
N VAL A 619 23.35 17.04 -31.12
CA VAL A 619 23.32 16.36 -29.83
C VAL A 619 21.94 15.79 -29.55
N TYR A 620 21.92 14.53 -29.14
CA TYR A 620 20.73 13.77 -28.81
C TYR A 620 20.79 13.28 -27.35
N LEU A 621 19.69 13.39 -26.61
CA LEU A 621 19.51 12.81 -25.29
C LEU A 621 18.44 11.73 -25.38
N ASN A 622 18.80 10.47 -25.08
CA ASN A 622 17.90 9.31 -25.12
C ASN A 622 17.11 9.18 -26.45
N GLY A 623 17.67 9.64 -27.56
CA GLY A 623 17.04 9.64 -28.89
C GLY A 623 16.31 10.93 -29.27
N TYR A 624 16.12 11.87 -28.35
CA TYR A 624 15.57 13.19 -28.62
C TYR A 624 16.66 14.16 -29.04
N LEU A 625 16.48 14.86 -30.16
CA LEU A 625 17.38 15.93 -30.60
C LEU A 625 17.26 17.11 -29.63
N ILE A 626 18.33 17.41 -28.89
CA ILE A 626 18.35 18.50 -27.91
C ILE A 626 19.17 19.70 -28.38
N ASN A 627 20.07 19.51 -29.34
CA ASN A 627 20.79 20.59 -30.01
C ASN A 627 21.11 20.23 -31.46
N ASN A 628 21.06 21.23 -32.33
CA ASN A 628 21.42 21.13 -33.74
C ASN A 628 22.16 22.41 -34.14
N ASP A 629 23.48 22.38 -34.06
CA ASP A 629 24.34 23.42 -34.59
C ASP A 629 24.42 23.29 -36.13
N THR A 630 24.04 24.35 -36.85
CA THR A 630 23.91 24.29 -38.31
C THR A 630 24.94 25.13 -39.06
N GLU A 631 25.83 25.84 -38.35
CA GLU A 631 26.83 26.72 -38.96
C GLU A 631 28.24 26.20 -38.74
N GLU A 632 29.05 26.11 -39.81
CA GLU A 632 30.46 25.72 -39.69
C GLU A 632 31.29 26.79 -38.98
N HIS A 633 31.98 26.40 -37.91
CA HIS A 633 32.86 27.29 -37.16
C HIS A 633 34.07 26.57 -36.55
N ARG A 634 35.14 27.30 -36.23
CA ARG A 634 36.28 26.72 -35.51
C ARG A 634 35.96 26.39 -34.05
N ALA A 635 36.53 25.30 -33.54
CA ALA A 635 36.43 24.94 -32.13
C ALA A 635 36.92 26.06 -31.19
N ARG A 636 36.07 26.40 -30.21
CA ARG A 636 36.37 27.24 -29.04
C ARG A 636 36.04 26.45 -27.79
N TYR A 637 36.61 26.79 -26.63
CA TYR A 637 36.42 25.92 -25.46
C TYR A 637 34.94 25.65 -25.14
N TRP A 638 34.05 26.63 -25.31
CA TRP A 638 32.63 26.36 -25.55
C TRP A 638 32.21 27.13 -26.80
N ASN A 639 31.73 26.39 -27.81
CA ASN A 639 31.10 26.94 -29.01
C ASN A 639 29.63 27.31 -28.75
N MET A 640 29.01 26.68 -27.75
CA MET A 640 27.68 26.98 -27.25
C MET A 640 27.69 27.09 -25.72
N GLY A 641 27.04 28.12 -25.18
CA GLY A 641 26.99 28.44 -23.75
C GLY A 641 28.20 29.26 -23.24
N GLY A 642 29.02 29.79 -24.14
CA GLY A 642 30.21 30.57 -23.77
C GLY A 642 29.89 31.99 -23.29
N THR A 643 30.72 32.52 -22.39
CA THR A 643 30.72 33.97 -22.09
C THR A 643 31.49 34.70 -23.18
N ILE A 644 30.82 35.60 -23.90
CA ILE A 644 31.39 36.41 -24.99
C ILE A 644 32.07 37.65 -24.43
N PHE A 645 31.44 38.28 -23.45
CA PHE A 645 31.93 39.47 -22.78
C PHE A 645 31.66 39.31 -21.29
N TYR A 646 32.64 39.65 -20.46
CA TYR A 646 32.47 39.79 -19.02
C TYR A 646 33.36 40.91 -18.55
N ASP A 647 32.80 41.78 -17.74
CA ASP A 647 33.51 42.87 -17.09
C ASP A 647 32.88 43.11 -15.71
N ASP A 648 33.67 42.85 -14.69
CA ASP A 648 33.47 43.18 -13.27
C ASP A 648 34.14 44.51 -12.91
N PHE A 649 34.56 45.29 -13.91
CA PHE A 649 35.15 46.61 -13.78
C PHE A 649 36.53 46.66 -13.12
N GLU A 650 37.20 45.51 -12.96
CA GLU A 650 38.53 45.39 -12.36
C GLU A 650 39.58 46.29 -13.03
N SER A 651 40.08 47.26 -12.27
CA SER A 651 41.10 48.17 -12.76
C SER A 651 42.48 47.49 -12.79
N TYR A 652 43.18 47.58 -13.93
CA TYR A 652 44.52 47.01 -14.15
C TYR A 652 45.64 47.57 -13.22
N TYR A 653 45.32 48.45 -12.26
CA TYR A 653 46.25 49.17 -11.38
C TYR A 653 46.06 48.77 -9.91
N ALA A 654 47.00 47.96 -9.42
CA ALA A 654 47.02 47.30 -8.12
C ALA A 654 46.66 48.15 -6.87
N SER A 655 45.80 47.56 -6.03
CA SER A 655 45.68 47.67 -4.56
C SER A 655 45.76 49.06 -3.91
N GLY A 656 44.60 49.59 -3.52
CA GLY A 656 44.37 50.80 -2.72
C GLY A 656 43.03 51.44 -3.06
N ASP A 657 42.57 52.45 -2.28
CA ASP A 657 41.39 53.30 -2.59
C ASP A 657 41.60 54.06 -3.92
N ASN A 658 41.53 53.37 -5.04
CA ASN A 658 41.76 53.89 -6.37
C ASN A 658 40.40 54.23 -7.00
N ARG A 659 40.21 55.49 -7.37
CA ARG A 659 39.02 55.97 -8.07
C ARG A 659 39.46 56.49 -9.43
N LEU A 660 38.91 55.93 -10.50
CA LEU A 660 39.12 56.47 -11.85
C LEU A 660 37.99 57.45 -12.17
N TYR A 661 38.37 58.67 -12.53
CA TYR A 661 37.43 59.70 -12.94
C TYR A 661 37.12 59.60 -14.42
N TYR A 662 35.96 60.11 -14.86
CA TYR A 662 35.54 60.26 -16.26
C TYR A 662 36.67 60.25 -17.34
N ASP A 663 37.57 61.25 -17.33
CA ASP A 663 38.65 61.38 -18.32
C ASP A 663 39.68 60.25 -18.21
N GLU A 664 39.90 59.73 -17.00
CA GLU A 664 40.86 58.66 -16.71
C GLU A 664 40.30 57.29 -17.08
N ILE A 665 38.98 57.06 -16.97
CA ILE A 665 38.32 55.85 -17.50
C ILE A 665 38.55 55.77 -19.00
N ASN A 666 38.30 56.88 -19.73
CA ASN A 666 38.50 56.97 -21.18
C ASN A 666 39.97 56.86 -21.65
N LEU A 667 40.94 57.07 -20.75
CA LEU A 667 42.37 56.98 -21.02
C LEU A 667 43.00 55.67 -20.51
N SER A 668 42.25 54.86 -19.76
CA SER A 668 42.71 53.60 -19.20
C SER A 668 42.48 52.45 -20.21
N PRO A 669 43.32 51.39 -20.20
CA PRO A 669 43.00 50.17 -20.90
C PRO A 669 41.77 49.54 -20.25
N GLY A 670 40.61 49.66 -20.89
CA GLY A 670 39.32 49.18 -20.36
C GLY A 670 38.28 49.08 -21.47
N TYR A 671 37.19 48.37 -21.19
CA TYR A 671 36.12 48.12 -22.17
C TYR A 671 35.11 49.27 -22.26
N TRP A 672 35.08 50.16 -21.27
CA TRP A 672 34.07 51.20 -21.13
C TRP A 672 34.57 52.59 -21.54
N ILE A 673 33.76 53.27 -22.35
CA ILE A 673 33.90 54.67 -22.72
C ILE A 673 32.75 55.44 -22.07
N VAL A 674 33.08 56.48 -21.33
CA VAL A 674 32.12 57.31 -20.63
C VAL A 674 31.91 58.64 -21.35
N ASN A 675 30.68 59.16 -21.33
CA ASN A 675 30.32 60.50 -21.79
C ASN A 675 29.48 61.22 -20.71
N GLY A 676 29.94 62.38 -20.25
CA GLY A 676 29.31 63.22 -19.23
C GLY A 676 29.47 64.70 -19.55
N THR A 677 28.74 65.59 -18.88
CA THR A 677 28.71 67.02 -19.20
C THR A 677 29.96 67.77 -18.73
N PRO A 678 30.41 68.82 -19.47
CA PRO A 678 31.68 69.51 -19.17
C PRO A 678 31.63 70.46 -17.96
N SER A 679 30.51 70.59 -17.24
CA SER A 679 30.30 71.62 -16.22
C SER A 679 30.69 71.18 -14.81
N GLY A 680 31.94 70.75 -14.64
CA GLY A 680 32.70 71.10 -13.44
C GLY A 680 32.80 70.08 -12.31
N ASP A 681 31.83 69.20 -12.10
CA ASP A 681 31.97 68.06 -11.18
C ASP A 681 31.64 66.78 -11.96
N LYS A 682 32.67 65.92 -12.10
CA LYS A 682 32.63 64.72 -12.93
C LYS A 682 31.97 63.63 -12.10
N GLU A 683 30.84 63.03 -12.47
CA GLU A 683 30.24 62.01 -11.60
C GLU A 683 29.82 60.62 -12.15
N ILE A 684 30.56 60.16 -13.18
CA ILE A 684 30.75 58.72 -13.49
C ILE A 684 32.14 58.24 -13.02
N PHE A 685 32.19 57.12 -12.28
CA PHE A 685 33.40 56.57 -11.66
C PHE A 685 33.52 55.05 -11.80
N LEU A 686 34.75 54.56 -11.77
CA LEU A 686 35.06 53.20 -11.31
C LEU A 686 35.61 53.29 -9.88
N MET A 687 34.99 52.54 -8.96
CA MET A 687 35.28 52.58 -7.51
C MET A 687 35.65 51.18 -7.01
N ALA A 688 36.67 51.07 -6.18
CA ALA A 688 36.96 49.84 -5.44
C ALA A 688 35.87 49.49 -4.41
N ASP A 689 35.75 48.22 -4.06
CA ASP A 689 34.83 47.71 -3.05
C ASP A 689 35.22 48.21 -1.65
N TYR A 690 34.39 49.10 -1.11
CA TYR A 690 34.47 49.51 0.28
C TYR A 690 33.10 49.95 0.79
N SER A 691 32.93 50.08 2.11
CA SER A 691 31.64 50.34 2.76
C SER A 691 30.86 51.58 2.27
N GLY A 692 31.49 52.49 1.51
CA GLY A 692 30.82 53.65 0.91
C GLY A 692 30.36 53.46 -0.54
N TYR A 693 30.90 52.46 -1.24
CA TYR A 693 30.60 52.04 -2.62
C TYR A 693 30.78 50.52 -2.72
N PRO A 694 29.87 49.73 -2.13
CA PRO A 694 30.02 48.28 -2.13
C PRO A 694 29.90 47.76 -3.57
N ALA A 695 30.85 46.93 -4.01
CA ALA A 695 30.73 46.16 -5.25
C ALA A 695 29.94 44.88 -4.99
N HIS A 696 29.26 44.35 -5.99
CA HIS A 696 28.59 43.06 -5.89
C HIS A 696 29.64 41.92 -5.87
N SER A 697 30.62 42.01 -6.76
CA SER A 697 31.68 41.00 -6.94
C SER A 697 32.75 41.01 -5.84
N GLY A 698 32.75 42.05 -4.98
CA GLY A 698 33.82 42.30 -4.00
C GLY A 698 35.09 42.92 -4.59
N THR A 699 34.99 43.48 -5.81
CA THR A 699 36.12 44.01 -6.58
C THR A 699 35.98 45.50 -6.88
N ASP A 700 35.73 45.92 -8.12
CA ASP A 700 35.48 47.30 -8.52
C ASP A 700 34.01 47.45 -9.01
N VAL A 701 33.45 48.67 -9.07
CA VAL A 701 32.08 48.93 -9.51
C VAL A 701 31.97 50.21 -10.35
N LEU A 702 31.14 50.19 -11.39
CA LEU A 702 30.76 51.38 -12.15
C LEU A 702 29.65 52.16 -11.44
N VAL A 703 29.92 53.43 -11.16
CA VAL A 703 29.03 54.28 -10.36
C VAL A 703 28.72 55.58 -11.10
N PHE A 704 27.43 55.84 -11.29
CA PHE A 704 26.89 57.15 -11.65
C PHE A 704 26.42 57.82 -10.36
N ARG A 705 26.74 59.09 -10.17
CA ARG A 705 26.42 59.86 -8.97
C ARG A 705 26.06 61.28 -9.40
N ASP A 706 25.12 61.94 -8.72
CA ASP A 706 24.88 63.39 -8.84
C ASP A 706 24.80 63.96 -10.28
N MET A 707 24.34 63.15 -11.24
CA MET A 707 24.35 63.45 -12.67
C MET A 707 23.41 64.63 -13.01
N ASP A 708 23.96 65.85 -12.95
CA ASP A 708 23.29 67.13 -13.26
C ASP A 708 22.65 67.18 -14.66
N ASP A 709 23.19 66.38 -15.58
CA ASP A 709 22.70 66.14 -16.94
C ASP A 709 22.89 64.66 -17.28
N TYR A 710 22.21 64.18 -18.33
CA TYR A 710 22.29 62.76 -18.71
C TYR A 710 23.70 62.41 -19.18
N GLY A 711 24.32 61.43 -18.53
CA GLY A 711 25.57 60.83 -18.96
C GLY A 711 25.49 59.32 -18.95
N TYR A 712 26.47 58.69 -19.61
CA TYR A 712 26.46 57.26 -19.87
C TYR A 712 27.86 56.66 -19.93
N ALA A 713 27.94 55.37 -19.65
CA ALA A 713 29.08 54.50 -19.92
C ALA A 713 28.66 53.48 -20.99
N GLU A 714 29.50 53.27 -21.99
CA GLU A 714 29.23 52.31 -23.06
C GLU A 714 30.44 51.44 -23.41
N THR A 715 30.16 50.21 -23.84
CA THR A 715 31.16 49.27 -24.36
C THR A 715 30.77 48.82 -25.77
N TYR A 716 31.79 48.55 -26.58
CA TYR A 716 31.64 48.17 -27.98
C TYR A 716 32.06 46.72 -28.17
N LEU A 717 31.13 45.88 -28.63
CA LEU A 717 31.30 44.45 -28.79
C LEU A 717 31.16 44.07 -30.27
N ASN A 718 32.07 43.22 -30.74
CA ASN A 718 31.89 42.55 -32.03
C ASN A 718 31.08 41.28 -31.82
N LEU A 719 29.78 41.38 -32.10
CA LEU A 719 28.84 40.27 -32.02
C LEU A 719 28.46 39.73 -33.40
N SER A 720 29.10 40.18 -34.49
CA SER A 720 28.79 39.68 -35.85
C SER A 720 28.93 38.16 -35.96
N GLY A 721 27.88 37.52 -36.47
CA GLY A 721 27.81 36.07 -36.59
C GLY A 721 27.47 35.35 -35.28
N LYS A 722 27.02 36.07 -34.25
CA LYS A 722 26.48 35.50 -33.02
C LYS A 722 24.95 35.53 -33.02
N SER A 723 24.35 34.57 -32.32
CA SER A 723 22.90 34.42 -32.19
C SER A 723 22.59 33.88 -30.78
N ASN A 724 21.32 33.98 -30.34
CA ASN A 724 20.87 33.53 -29.02
C ASN A 724 21.77 34.06 -27.90
N LEU A 725 21.83 35.38 -27.69
CA LEU A 725 22.66 35.97 -26.64
C LEU A 725 21.81 36.48 -25.49
N THR A 726 22.37 36.49 -24.29
CA THR A 726 21.78 37.10 -23.10
C THR A 726 22.74 38.15 -22.57
N LEU A 727 22.22 39.34 -22.25
CA LEU A 727 22.91 40.35 -21.46
C LEU A 727 22.49 40.19 -20.00
N SER A 728 23.46 39.98 -19.11
CA SER A 728 23.22 40.03 -17.66
C SER A 728 24.10 41.07 -16.99
N TYR A 729 23.61 41.69 -15.92
CA TYR A 729 24.39 42.61 -15.09
C TYR A 729 23.75 42.74 -13.71
N TRP A 730 24.55 43.10 -12.72
CA TRP A 730 24.05 43.48 -11.41
C TRP A 730 23.95 45.00 -11.33
N TRP A 731 22.90 45.50 -10.70
CA TRP A 731 22.70 46.94 -10.52
C TRP A 731 22.13 47.27 -9.15
N ALA A 732 22.42 48.46 -8.64
CA ALA A 732 21.85 48.96 -7.39
C ALA A 732 21.55 50.46 -7.47
N MET A 733 20.56 50.92 -6.70
CA MET A 733 20.39 52.35 -6.41
C MET A 733 21.07 52.71 -5.09
N GLY A 734 21.68 53.88 -5.05
CA GLY A 734 22.29 54.42 -3.83
C GLY A 734 21.31 54.63 -2.69
N PRO A 735 21.80 54.91 -1.48
CA PRO A 735 20.94 55.04 -0.31
C PRO A 735 20.01 56.26 -0.32
N GLY A 736 20.20 57.22 -1.24
CA GLY A 736 19.31 58.37 -1.44
C GLY A 736 18.16 58.06 -2.39
N GLU A 737 16.95 58.47 -2.03
CA GLU A 737 15.79 58.38 -2.91
C GLU A 737 15.96 59.27 -4.15
N LEU A 738 15.61 58.75 -5.33
CA LEU A 738 15.66 59.49 -6.59
C LEU A 738 14.59 60.60 -6.63
N GLU A 739 14.95 61.79 -7.10
CA GLU A 739 14.00 62.89 -7.26
C GLU A 739 13.00 62.60 -8.41
N SER A 740 11.89 63.35 -8.43
CA SER A 740 10.88 63.21 -9.47
C SER A 740 11.39 63.71 -10.83
N GLY A 741 11.88 62.79 -11.65
CA GLY A 741 12.47 63.10 -12.95
C GLY A 741 13.78 62.36 -13.17
N ASP A 742 14.37 61.84 -12.10
CA ASP A 742 15.58 61.05 -12.14
C ASP A 742 15.32 59.63 -12.61
N TYR A 743 16.27 59.10 -13.37
CA TYR A 743 16.24 57.75 -13.86
C TYR A 743 17.63 57.27 -14.26
N SER A 744 17.77 55.95 -14.27
CA SER A 744 18.87 55.26 -14.92
C SER A 744 18.29 54.35 -15.99
N ASP A 745 19.04 54.10 -17.05
CA ASP A 745 18.55 53.27 -18.14
C ASP A 745 19.66 52.44 -18.80
N VAL A 746 19.22 51.40 -19.50
CA VAL A 746 20.09 50.48 -20.20
C VAL A 746 19.63 50.44 -21.65
N TRP A 747 20.58 50.68 -22.54
CA TRP A 747 20.35 50.78 -23.96
C TRP A 747 21.30 49.87 -24.72
N ILE A 748 20.86 49.41 -25.88
CA ILE A 748 21.72 48.74 -26.86
C ILE A 748 21.64 49.41 -28.22
N TRP A 749 22.71 49.26 -29.00
CA TRP A 749 22.78 49.61 -30.41
C TRP A 749 23.08 48.38 -31.27
N ASP A 750 22.15 48.05 -32.15
CA ASP A 750 22.22 46.91 -33.08
C ASP A 750 22.22 47.36 -34.58
N GLY A 751 22.34 48.68 -34.79
CA GLY A 751 21.98 49.38 -36.03
C GLY A 751 20.94 50.47 -35.79
N SER A 752 20.16 50.33 -34.71
CA SER A 752 19.33 51.38 -34.09
C SER A 752 19.44 51.33 -32.56
N TRP A 753 19.09 52.42 -31.87
CA TRP A 753 19.08 52.46 -30.40
C TRP A 753 17.79 51.85 -29.86
N HIS A 754 17.92 50.93 -28.90
CA HIS A 754 16.81 50.29 -28.19
C HIS A 754 16.98 50.47 -26.68
N GLU A 755 15.94 50.97 -26.01
CA GLU A 755 15.87 51.00 -24.54
C GLU A 755 15.48 49.60 -24.05
N LEU A 756 16.35 48.96 -23.28
CA LEU A 756 16.08 47.65 -22.70
C LEU A 756 15.37 47.79 -21.34
N ARG A 757 15.86 48.69 -20.50
CA ARG A 757 15.37 48.93 -19.14
C ARG A 757 15.47 50.38 -18.73
N ARG A 758 14.56 50.82 -17.85
CA ARG A 758 14.60 52.09 -17.14
C ARG A 758 14.28 51.89 -15.66
N TYR A 759 15.22 52.31 -14.83
CA TYR A 759 15.13 52.34 -13.37
C TYR A 759 14.80 53.75 -12.91
N ASN A 760 13.92 53.88 -11.92
CA ASN A 760 13.46 55.15 -11.39
C ASN A 760 13.11 54.98 -9.90
N ARG A 761 12.58 56.02 -9.27
CA ARG A 761 12.25 56.06 -7.84
C ARG A 761 11.41 54.89 -7.26
N SER A 762 10.75 54.09 -8.10
CA SER A 762 9.98 52.91 -7.69
C SER A 762 10.82 51.64 -7.48
N HIS A 763 12.13 51.70 -7.67
CA HIS A 763 13.04 50.55 -7.63
C HIS A 763 13.86 50.51 -6.32
N VAL A 764 14.39 49.34 -5.97
CA VAL A 764 15.00 49.04 -4.66
C VAL A 764 16.29 49.84 -4.42
N TYR A 765 16.44 50.38 -3.20
CA TYR A 765 17.59 51.16 -2.76
C TYR A 765 18.45 50.36 -1.78
N GLY A 766 19.79 50.47 -1.90
CA GLY A 766 20.72 49.93 -0.91
C GLY A 766 21.06 48.43 -1.03
N GLY A 767 20.72 47.78 -2.16
CA GLY A 767 21.10 46.39 -2.45
C GLY A 767 21.19 46.14 -3.96
N TYR A 768 21.99 45.15 -4.36
CA TYR A 768 22.14 44.75 -5.76
C TYR A 768 20.99 43.85 -6.22
N THR A 769 20.61 44.01 -7.48
CA THR A 769 19.64 43.18 -8.18
C THR A 769 20.24 42.75 -9.51
N LYS A 770 20.13 41.46 -9.84
CA LYS A 770 20.56 40.93 -11.12
C LYS A 770 19.49 41.18 -12.19
N GLU A 771 19.89 41.65 -13.34
CA GLU A 771 19.05 41.70 -14.54
C GLU A 771 19.59 40.69 -15.57
N GLU A 772 18.69 39.98 -16.26
CA GLU A 772 19.00 39.15 -17.42
C GLU A 772 18.04 39.48 -18.57
N ILE A 773 18.60 39.76 -19.75
CA ILE A 773 17.86 40.24 -20.91
C ILE A 773 18.21 39.39 -22.12
N ASP A 774 17.20 38.74 -22.69
CA ASP A 774 17.31 38.03 -23.96
C ASP A 774 17.56 39.02 -25.10
N LEU A 775 18.70 38.85 -25.79
CA LEU A 775 19.09 39.66 -26.92
C LEU A 775 18.79 38.99 -28.28
N SER A 776 18.20 37.79 -28.30
CA SER A 776 17.92 37.02 -29.53
C SER A 776 17.09 37.78 -30.57
N GLY A 777 16.29 38.76 -30.14
CA GLY A 777 15.48 39.62 -31.01
C GLY A 777 16.23 40.78 -31.70
N TYR A 778 17.52 40.99 -31.41
CA TYR A 778 18.30 42.13 -31.92
C TYR A 778 19.36 41.71 -32.94
N ASN A 779 19.78 42.67 -33.77
CA ASN A 779 20.72 42.41 -34.86
C ASN A 779 22.19 42.43 -34.40
N MET A 780 22.83 41.26 -34.36
CA MET A 780 24.20 41.13 -33.89
C MET A 780 25.23 41.64 -34.92
N ILE A 781 25.79 42.81 -34.66
CA ILE A 781 26.73 43.54 -35.54
C ILE A 781 28.13 43.66 -34.93
N ASP A 782 29.09 44.09 -35.73
CA ASP A 782 30.51 44.21 -35.35
C ASP A 782 30.81 45.38 -34.41
N ASN A 783 29.88 46.33 -34.31
CA ASN A 783 29.91 47.47 -33.41
C ASN A 783 28.66 47.53 -32.52
N PHE A 784 28.24 46.38 -32.00
CA PHE A 784 27.10 46.30 -31.10
C PHE A 784 27.47 47.03 -29.80
N THR A 785 26.65 47.99 -29.36
CA THR A 785 26.98 48.82 -28.20
C THR A 785 26.05 48.50 -27.05
N ILE A 786 26.59 48.34 -25.85
CA ILE A 786 25.81 48.27 -24.60
C ILE A 786 26.09 49.55 -23.83
N ARG A 787 25.04 50.22 -23.35
CA ARG A 787 25.12 51.50 -22.66
C ARG A 787 24.33 51.47 -21.37
N PHE A 788 24.98 51.86 -20.28
CA PHE A 788 24.35 52.22 -19.02
C PHE A 788 24.33 53.74 -18.90
N GLY A 789 23.18 54.33 -18.58
CA GLY A 789 23.00 55.77 -18.47
C GLY A 789 22.26 56.18 -17.22
N ALA A 790 22.46 57.42 -16.80
CA ALA A 790 21.78 58.00 -15.66
C ALA A 790 21.59 59.52 -15.80
N TYR A 791 20.45 60.00 -15.30
CA TYR A 791 20.12 61.40 -15.04
C TYR A 791 19.65 61.48 -13.58
N LEU A 792 20.43 62.12 -12.72
CA LEU A 792 20.32 62.06 -11.26
C LEU A 792 20.57 63.47 -10.70
N TYR A 793 19.58 64.34 -10.79
CA TYR A 793 19.77 65.76 -10.53
C TYR A 793 19.47 66.11 -9.05
N SER A 794 20.49 66.53 -8.30
CA SER A 794 20.34 66.89 -6.88
C SER A 794 20.23 68.41 -6.65
N PHE A 795 19.09 68.92 -6.16
CA PHE A 795 18.92 70.36 -5.91
C PHE A 795 19.66 70.89 -4.67
N PHE A 796 20.07 70.01 -3.75
CA PHE A 796 20.56 70.38 -2.41
C PHE A 796 22.02 69.97 -2.11
N GLY A 797 22.76 69.44 -3.09
CA GLY A 797 24.18 69.10 -2.96
C GLY A 797 24.44 67.93 -2.00
N GLY A 798 23.56 66.92 -2.02
CA GLY A 798 23.69 65.69 -1.22
C GLY A 798 24.13 64.51 -2.09
N ASP A 799 25.30 63.95 -1.79
CA ASP A 799 25.97 62.88 -2.55
C ASP A 799 25.28 61.49 -2.57
N SER A 800 23.97 61.41 -2.36
CA SER A 800 23.25 60.16 -2.06
C SER A 800 22.53 59.50 -3.25
N GLU A 801 22.23 60.25 -4.32
CA GLU A 801 21.62 59.74 -5.55
C GLU A 801 22.71 59.08 -6.42
N ARG A 802 22.64 57.75 -6.55
CA ARG A 802 23.65 56.96 -7.25
C ARG A 802 23.03 55.78 -7.98
N PHE A 803 23.65 55.36 -9.08
CA PHE A 803 23.35 54.13 -9.79
C PHE A 803 24.63 53.31 -9.95
N TYR A 804 24.61 52.08 -9.46
CA TYR A 804 25.72 51.15 -9.49
C TYR A 804 25.46 50.09 -10.56
N VAL A 805 26.50 49.70 -11.28
CA VAL A 805 26.49 48.60 -12.24
C VAL A 805 27.74 47.75 -12.00
N ASP A 806 27.54 46.44 -11.93
CA ASP A 806 28.60 45.46 -11.70
C ASP A 806 28.36 44.19 -12.55
N ASP A 807 29.39 43.37 -12.76
CA ASP A 807 29.32 42.04 -13.35
C ASP A 807 28.59 41.98 -14.71
N VAL A 808 28.92 42.90 -15.62
CA VAL A 808 28.28 42.98 -16.94
C VAL A 808 28.77 41.84 -17.81
N ARG A 809 27.85 40.99 -18.25
CA ARG A 809 28.13 39.80 -19.05
C ARG A 809 27.25 39.75 -20.30
N VAL A 810 27.86 39.42 -21.43
CA VAL A 810 27.14 38.89 -22.60
C VAL A 810 27.55 37.45 -22.77
N SER A 811 26.60 36.55 -22.73
CA SER A 811 26.82 35.11 -22.94
C SER A 811 25.91 34.60 -24.04
N GLU A 812 26.33 33.53 -24.70
CA GLU A 812 25.42 32.71 -25.48
C GLU A 812 24.39 32.09 -24.54
N MET A 813 23.11 32.06 -24.95
CA MET A 813 22.03 31.46 -24.19
C MET A 813 22.43 30.03 -23.86
N ARG A 814 22.32 29.71 -22.58
CA ARG A 814 22.45 28.35 -22.07
C ARG A 814 21.38 27.50 -22.78
N MET A 815 21.74 26.31 -23.24
CA MET A 815 20.74 25.42 -23.79
C MET A 815 20.02 24.72 -22.66
N ASP A 816 18.82 25.20 -22.34
CA ASP A 816 17.88 24.52 -21.48
C ASP A 816 17.50 23.18 -22.12
N VAL A 817 17.91 22.09 -21.48
CA VAL A 817 17.54 20.75 -21.89
C VAL A 817 16.19 20.43 -21.27
N ASP A 818 15.20 20.09 -22.10
CA ASP A 818 13.86 19.73 -21.62
C ASP A 818 13.95 18.48 -20.71
N ARG A 819 13.51 18.65 -19.46
CA ARG A 819 13.51 17.59 -18.44
C ARG A 819 12.77 16.32 -18.89
N SER A 820 11.80 16.44 -19.79
CA SER A 820 11.01 15.30 -20.29
C SER A 820 11.82 14.32 -21.15
N TYR A 821 13.03 14.70 -21.57
CA TYR A 821 13.93 13.83 -22.32
C TYR A 821 14.85 12.99 -21.42
N PHE A 822 14.90 13.29 -20.12
CA PHE A 822 15.62 12.49 -19.13
C PHE A 822 14.81 11.26 -18.71
N ARG A 823 15.53 10.26 -18.20
CA ARG A 823 15.01 9.03 -17.61
C ARG A 823 15.58 8.86 -16.20
N SER A 824 14.80 8.31 -15.29
CA SER A 824 15.36 7.90 -13.99
C SER A 824 16.30 6.72 -14.19
N GLY A 825 17.47 6.76 -13.57
CA GLY A 825 18.57 5.82 -13.81
C GLY A 825 19.47 6.24 -14.98
N ASP A 826 19.81 5.28 -15.84
CA ASP A 826 20.79 5.47 -16.92
C ASP A 826 20.21 6.29 -18.08
N ASN A 827 21.00 7.24 -18.55
CA ASN A 827 20.71 8.13 -19.67
C ASN A 827 21.87 8.08 -20.66
N VAL A 828 21.58 8.34 -21.94
CA VAL A 828 22.62 8.46 -22.96
C VAL A 828 22.58 9.82 -23.66
N ILE A 829 23.73 10.46 -23.80
CA ILE A 829 23.95 11.51 -24.80
C ILE A 829 24.66 10.90 -26.00
N ALA A 830 24.13 11.14 -27.19
CA ALA A 830 24.73 10.77 -28.46
C ALA A 830 25.00 12.02 -29.29
N VAL A 831 26.19 12.12 -29.89
CA VAL A 831 26.62 13.30 -30.66
C VAL A 831 27.12 12.90 -32.03
N GLU A 832 26.68 13.61 -33.06
CA GLU A 832 27.25 13.60 -34.42
C GLU A 832 28.01 14.91 -34.60
N LEU A 833 29.33 14.84 -34.68
CA LEU A 833 30.17 15.97 -35.07
C LEU A 833 30.39 15.87 -36.57
N ARG A 834 29.87 16.83 -37.32
CA ARG A 834 30.09 16.91 -38.76
C ARG A 834 31.37 17.66 -39.01
N ASN A 835 32.25 17.06 -39.80
CA ASN A 835 33.53 17.66 -40.13
C ASN A 835 33.68 17.73 -41.65
N ASN A 836 33.73 18.95 -42.18
CA ASN A 836 33.72 19.23 -43.61
C ASN A 836 35.10 19.63 -44.13
N ASP A 837 36.13 19.68 -43.28
CA ASP A 837 37.50 19.99 -43.65
C ASP A 837 38.54 18.95 -43.16
N PRO A 838 39.73 18.91 -43.77
CA PRO A 838 40.82 18.03 -43.34
C PRO A 838 41.79 18.70 -42.35
N ASP A 839 41.46 19.90 -41.86
CA ASP A 839 42.34 20.72 -41.03
C ASP A 839 42.23 20.29 -39.56
N SER A 840 41.01 20.08 -39.04
CA SER A 840 40.78 19.61 -37.66
C SER A 840 39.34 19.15 -37.39
N ALA A 841 39.16 18.30 -36.39
CA ALA A 841 37.87 18.01 -35.77
C ALA A 841 38.05 17.97 -34.24
N LYS A 842 37.16 18.57 -33.45
CA LYS A 842 37.27 18.62 -31.98
C LYS A 842 35.91 18.55 -31.30
N PHE A 843 35.82 17.79 -30.20
CA PHE A 843 34.61 17.60 -29.42
C PHE A 843 34.86 17.53 -27.90
N ASP A 844 34.06 18.28 -27.14
CA ASP A 844 33.84 18.14 -25.69
C ASP A 844 32.40 18.57 -25.35
N LEU A 845 31.84 18.06 -24.25
CA LEU A 845 30.49 18.41 -23.80
C LEU A 845 30.39 18.35 -22.28
N GLU A 846 29.77 19.37 -21.69
CA GLU A 846 29.39 19.42 -20.28
C GLU A 846 27.86 19.51 -20.16
N LEU A 847 27.27 18.66 -19.31
CA LEU A 847 25.85 18.71 -18.95
C LEU A 847 25.72 18.86 -17.44
N ASN A 848 25.06 19.94 -17.04
CA ASN A 848 24.83 20.34 -15.67
C ASN A 848 23.34 20.27 -15.36
N VAL A 849 22.97 19.81 -14.17
CA VAL A 849 21.59 19.63 -13.72
C VAL A 849 21.44 20.31 -12.38
N THR A 850 20.46 21.20 -12.25
CA THR A 850 20.09 21.81 -10.97
C THR A 850 18.99 20.99 -10.33
N MET A 851 19.21 20.50 -9.11
CA MET A 851 18.22 19.69 -8.39
C MET A 851 17.21 20.59 -7.63
N LYS A 852 15.97 20.13 -7.53
CA LYS A 852 14.92 20.73 -6.71
C LYS A 852 15.24 20.47 -5.25
N ARG A 853 15.25 21.55 -4.49
CA ARG A 853 15.35 21.57 -3.04
C ARG A 853 14.09 22.24 -2.50
N HIS A 854 13.64 21.87 -1.32
CA HIS A 854 12.59 22.64 -0.66
C HIS A 854 13.19 23.94 -0.17
N GLU A 855 12.74 25.06 -0.73
CA GLU A 855 13.29 26.39 -0.47
C GLU A 855 12.33 27.12 0.46
N ALA A 856 12.79 27.49 1.65
CA ALA A 856 11.95 28.13 2.66
C ALA A 856 12.66 29.29 3.37
N ILE A 857 11.92 30.32 3.74
CA ILE A 857 12.40 31.40 4.61
C ILE A 857 11.52 31.51 5.85
N LEU A 858 12.15 31.74 7.00
CA LEU A 858 11.47 31.98 8.28
C LEU A 858 11.78 33.41 8.74
N VAL A 859 10.76 34.25 8.83
CA VAL A 859 10.88 35.65 9.27
C VAL A 859 10.43 35.78 10.72
N MET A 860 11.34 36.17 11.61
CA MET A 860 10.99 36.66 12.94
C MET A 860 10.91 38.17 12.94
N SER A 861 9.82 38.75 13.45
CA SER A 861 9.77 40.20 13.71
C SER A 861 8.73 40.58 14.76
N ASP A 862 8.92 41.72 15.40
CA ASP A 862 7.88 42.41 16.18
C ASP A 862 7.09 43.44 15.35
N GLY A 863 7.31 43.52 14.05
CA GLY A 863 6.43 44.18 13.10
C GLY A 863 6.40 45.71 13.11
N PHE A 864 7.22 46.39 13.93
CA PHE A 864 7.34 47.85 13.87
C PHE A 864 8.23 48.29 12.69
N ALA A 865 7.74 48.13 11.47
CA ALA A 865 8.43 48.53 10.24
C ALA A 865 8.55 50.07 10.15
N ASN A 866 9.63 50.62 10.72
CA ASN A 866 9.81 52.04 10.96
C ASN A 866 10.98 52.60 10.15
N ARG A 867 10.90 52.64 8.82
CA ARG A 867 11.93 53.31 7.98
C ARG A 867 11.84 54.85 8.17
N PRO A 868 12.94 55.63 8.01
CA PRO A 868 12.85 57.09 7.89
C PRO A 868 11.85 57.55 6.80
N PRO A 869 11.30 58.79 6.90
CA PRO A 869 10.04 59.18 6.27
C PRO A 869 10.11 59.25 4.73
N GLY A 870 9.28 58.44 4.05
CA GLY A 870 9.10 58.49 2.59
C GLY A 870 8.37 57.29 1.98
N LEU A 871 8.53 56.10 2.56
CA LEU A 871 8.00 54.82 2.03
C LEU A 871 7.17 54.06 3.09
N ASN A 872 6.15 53.32 2.63
CA ASN A 872 5.34 52.45 3.49
C ASN A 872 6.08 51.11 3.68
N ALA A 873 6.90 51.02 4.73
CA ALA A 873 7.73 49.86 5.03
C ALA A 873 6.94 48.55 5.21
N SER A 874 5.70 48.62 5.73
CA SER A 874 4.79 47.47 5.81
C SER A 874 4.40 46.95 4.42
N LYS A 875 4.14 47.85 3.47
CA LYS A 875 3.80 47.46 2.09
C LYS A 875 5.00 46.83 1.38
N ASP A 876 6.18 47.37 1.58
CA ASP A 876 7.42 46.86 0.95
C ASP A 876 7.75 45.44 1.42
N ALA A 877 7.59 45.16 2.72
CA ALA A 877 7.75 43.80 3.27
C ALA A 877 6.74 42.80 2.66
N ILE A 878 5.48 43.20 2.51
CA ILE A 878 4.43 42.37 1.88
C ILE A 878 4.77 42.12 0.40
N ASP A 879 5.13 43.16 -0.34
CA ASP A 879 5.44 43.06 -1.77
C ASP A 879 6.63 42.12 -2.01
N LYS A 880 7.68 42.16 -1.15
CA LYS A 880 8.84 41.26 -1.25
C LYS A 880 8.58 39.82 -0.83
N ALA A 881 7.72 39.59 0.16
CA ALA A 881 7.28 38.24 0.51
C ALA A 881 6.45 37.60 -0.61
N CYS A 882 5.53 38.38 -1.21
CA CYS A 882 4.77 37.94 -2.37
C CYS A 882 5.68 37.63 -3.57
N GLU A 883 6.68 38.48 -3.84
CA GLU A 883 7.66 38.21 -4.91
C GLU A 883 8.38 36.87 -4.65
N THR A 884 8.86 36.66 -3.42
CA THR A 884 9.59 35.45 -3.00
C THR A 884 8.75 34.18 -3.17
N ARG A 885 7.49 34.20 -2.73
CA ARG A 885 6.58 33.06 -2.85
C ARG A 885 6.09 32.85 -4.28
N ASP A 886 5.54 33.90 -4.90
CA ASP A 886 4.78 33.76 -6.15
C ASP A 886 5.70 33.70 -7.38
N THR A 887 6.88 34.32 -7.34
CA THR A 887 7.84 34.32 -8.47
C THR A 887 8.89 33.21 -8.34
N TYR A 888 9.40 32.97 -7.14
CA TYR A 888 10.51 32.04 -6.93
C TYR A 888 10.09 30.68 -6.34
N GLY A 889 8.84 30.57 -5.86
CA GLY A 889 8.26 29.32 -5.37
C GLY A 889 8.76 28.90 -3.99
N MET A 890 9.20 29.84 -3.17
CA MET A 890 9.71 29.57 -1.82
C MET A 890 8.60 29.70 -0.78
N ASP A 891 8.64 28.85 0.25
CA ASP A 891 7.72 28.97 1.39
C ASP A 891 8.17 30.09 2.32
N VAL A 892 7.21 30.93 2.75
CA VAL A 892 7.47 32.08 3.62
C VAL A 892 6.72 31.89 4.93
N TYR A 893 7.45 31.51 5.97
CA TYR A 893 6.96 31.39 7.33
C TYR A 893 7.21 32.70 8.08
N VAL A 894 6.25 33.14 8.90
CA VAL A 894 6.40 34.37 9.69
C VAL A 894 6.00 34.12 11.13
N VAL A 895 6.86 34.54 12.05
CA VAL A 895 6.61 34.49 13.51
C VAL A 895 6.56 35.91 14.05
N ALA A 896 5.36 36.34 14.44
CA ALA A 896 5.15 37.58 15.17
C ALA A 896 5.60 37.43 16.63
N PHE A 897 6.62 38.19 17.02
CA PHE A 897 7.29 38.04 18.30
C PHE A 897 6.92 39.15 19.31
N GLY A 898 6.38 38.74 20.45
CA GLY A 898 6.12 39.62 21.60
C GLY A 898 4.73 40.26 21.61
N LEU A 899 4.41 40.93 22.73
CA LEU A 899 3.05 41.47 22.96
C LEU A 899 2.72 42.70 22.09
N GLY A 900 3.75 43.40 21.61
CA GLY A 900 3.63 44.61 20.79
C GLY A 900 3.60 44.37 19.29
N ALA A 901 3.58 43.11 18.81
CA ALA A 901 3.81 42.81 17.41
C ALA A 901 2.73 43.33 16.45
N ASP A 902 3.11 43.91 15.31
CA ASP A 902 2.20 44.28 14.21
C ASP A 902 1.72 43.04 13.44
N ASN A 903 0.74 42.37 14.03
CA ASN A 903 0.23 41.10 13.50
C ASN A 903 -0.42 41.26 12.13
N GLU A 904 -1.06 42.39 11.83
CA GLU A 904 -1.75 42.56 10.54
C GLU A 904 -0.73 42.63 9.39
N THR A 905 0.37 43.37 9.57
CA THR A 905 1.43 43.42 8.57
C THR A 905 2.11 42.06 8.42
N LEU A 906 2.48 41.40 9.52
CA LEU A 906 3.22 40.14 9.50
C LEU A 906 2.38 38.95 9.00
N GLU A 907 1.09 38.92 9.32
CA GLU A 907 0.16 37.91 8.76
C GLU A 907 0.03 38.09 7.25
N ARG A 908 0.05 39.34 6.75
CA ARG A 908 0.07 39.59 5.31
C ARG A 908 1.39 39.19 4.64
N VAL A 909 2.53 39.35 5.32
CA VAL A 909 3.83 38.86 4.82
C VAL A 909 3.77 37.35 4.57
N ALA A 910 3.17 36.57 5.48
CA ALA A 910 3.01 35.13 5.29
C ALA A 910 1.91 34.77 4.27
N CYS A 911 0.72 35.35 4.41
CA CYS A 911 -0.52 34.78 3.88
C CYS A 911 -1.31 35.71 2.94
N TRP A 912 -0.73 36.82 2.47
CA TRP A 912 -1.40 37.73 1.52
C TRP A 912 -1.12 37.37 0.08
N ASN A 913 -2.16 37.31 -0.75
CA ASN A 913 -2.04 37.26 -2.20
C ASN A 913 -2.00 38.70 -2.74
N CYS A 914 -0.81 39.16 -3.12
CA CYS A 914 -0.63 40.53 -3.63
C CYS A 914 -1.32 40.77 -4.98
N SER A 915 -1.46 39.74 -5.82
CA SER A 915 -2.06 39.85 -7.16
C SER A 915 -3.58 39.97 -7.09
N GLU A 916 -4.21 39.21 -6.20
CA GLU A 916 -5.66 39.23 -5.99
C GLU A 916 -6.09 40.26 -4.95
N ASN A 917 -5.12 40.79 -4.18
CA ASN A 917 -5.33 41.68 -3.06
C ASN A 917 -6.35 41.09 -2.05
N ASP A 918 -6.14 39.82 -1.71
CA ASP A 918 -6.95 39.04 -0.76
C ASP A 918 -6.08 38.03 0.00
N TRP A 919 -6.64 37.38 1.02
CA TRP A 919 -5.99 36.33 1.79
C TRP A 919 -5.88 35.01 1.01
N ILE A 920 -4.76 34.31 1.18
CA ILE A 920 -4.58 32.95 0.65
C ILE A 920 -5.48 31.97 1.44
N PRO A 921 -6.43 31.27 0.79
CA PRO A 921 -7.32 30.34 1.50
C PRO A 921 -6.55 29.20 2.17
N GLY A 922 -6.77 29.02 3.47
CA GLY A 922 -6.16 27.91 4.22
C GLY A 922 -4.67 28.09 4.55
N CYS A 923 -4.11 29.29 4.40
CA CYS A 923 -2.73 29.56 4.78
C CYS A 923 -2.50 29.41 6.29
N ASP A 924 -1.50 28.60 6.65
CA ASP A 924 -1.11 28.23 8.02
C ASP A 924 0.33 28.62 8.35
N LYS A 925 0.93 29.53 7.58
CA LYS A 925 2.35 29.92 7.67
C LYS A 925 2.61 31.15 8.56
N PHE A 926 1.59 31.65 9.26
CA PHE A 926 1.70 32.74 10.23
C PHE A 926 1.52 32.23 11.66
N TYR A 927 2.50 32.56 12.51
CA TYR A 927 2.52 32.16 13.91
C TYR A 927 2.73 33.37 14.80
N LYS A 928 2.32 33.22 16.06
CA LYS A 928 2.48 34.26 17.06
C LYS A 928 2.70 33.66 18.44
N SER A 929 3.69 34.18 19.16
CA SER A 929 3.84 33.88 20.58
C SER A 929 4.53 35.03 21.33
N ALA A 930 4.21 35.13 22.61
CA ALA A 930 4.89 36.00 23.57
C ALA A 930 5.52 35.21 24.73
N SER A 931 5.52 33.87 24.66
CA SER A 931 6.18 32.96 25.59
C SER A 931 7.41 32.34 24.92
N ALA A 932 8.51 32.27 25.65
CA ALA A 932 9.75 31.66 25.18
C ALA A 932 9.56 30.18 24.83
N GLU A 933 8.86 29.44 25.69
CA GLU A 933 8.55 28.03 25.47
C GLU A 933 7.66 27.82 24.24
N GLY A 934 6.62 28.66 24.07
CA GLY A 934 5.76 28.59 22.90
C GLY A 934 6.46 28.97 21.59
N LEU A 935 7.40 29.92 21.62
CA LEU A 935 8.23 30.25 20.46
C LEU A 935 9.16 29.10 20.07
N LYS A 936 9.75 28.45 21.08
CA LYS A 936 10.60 27.29 20.87
C LYS A 936 9.84 26.15 20.18
N GLU A 937 8.60 25.87 20.61
CA GLU A 937 7.73 24.89 19.96
C GLU A 937 7.40 25.28 18.52
N ILE A 938 7.00 26.53 18.27
CA ILE A 938 6.73 27.03 16.91
C ILE A 938 7.94 26.89 15.99
N TYR A 939 9.13 27.27 16.46
CA TYR A 939 10.37 27.18 15.66
C TYR A 939 10.73 25.73 15.33
N LYS A 940 10.53 24.83 16.29
CA LYS A 940 10.71 23.41 16.09
C LYS A 940 9.69 22.85 15.09
N ASP A 941 8.42 23.18 15.23
CA ASP A 941 7.36 22.71 14.32
C ASP A 941 7.59 23.20 12.89
N ILE A 942 7.96 24.46 12.70
CA ILE A 942 8.31 25.02 11.38
C ILE A 942 9.56 24.33 10.82
N ALA A 943 10.59 24.13 11.64
CA ALA A 943 11.81 23.44 11.21
C ALA A 943 11.54 21.98 10.82
N ASP A 944 10.70 21.27 11.57
CA ASP A 944 10.27 19.90 11.26
C ASP A 944 9.38 19.86 10.00
N ASP A 945 8.50 20.84 9.77
CA ASP A 945 7.70 20.97 8.53
C ASP A 945 8.61 21.13 7.31
N ILE A 946 9.56 22.06 7.38
CA ILE A 946 10.56 22.33 6.32
C ILE A 946 11.45 21.11 6.08
N ALA A 947 11.93 20.44 7.14
CA ALA A 947 12.82 19.29 7.02
C ALA A 947 12.09 18.05 6.46
N ASN A 948 10.84 17.81 6.85
CA ASN A 948 10.06 16.64 6.42
C ASN A 948 9.52 16.76 4.98
N ALA A 949 9.34 17.97 4.46
CA ALA A 949 8.83 18.21 3.10
C ALA A 949 9.70 17.61 1.96
N THR A 950 10.89 17.09 2.28
CA THR A 950 11.88 16.60 1.29
C THR A 950 12.26 15.13 1.43
N TYR A 951 11.70 14.39 2.39
CA TYR A 951 12.16 13.03 2.71
C TYR A 951 11.68 11.98 1.69
N GLN A 952 12.60 11.38 0.94
CA GLN A 952 12.34 10.24 0.01
C GLN A 952 13.05 8.96 0.50
N ALA A 953 12.31 7.98 1.03
CA ALA A 953 12.89 6.77 1.62
C ALA A 953 12.95 5.55 0.67
N GLN A 954 13.76 4.56 1.07
CA GLN A 954 13.83 3.15 0.63
C GLN A 954 14.61 2.75 -0.65
N ILE A 955 15.73 3.39 -0.99
CA ILE A 955 16.71 2.78 -1.91
C ILE A 955 18.15 2.98 -1.41
N PHE A 956 18.96 1.91 -1.45
CA PHE A 956 20.40 1.96 -1.19
C PHE A 956 21.19 2.13 -2.48
N ASN A 957 22.08 3.13 -2.55
CA ASN A 957 23.05 3.28 -3.64
C ASN A 957 24.46 3.00 -3.12
N VAL A 958 25.05 1.86 -3.49
CA VAL A 958 26.41 1.46 -3.04
C VAL A 958 27.46 2.17 -3.90
N THR A 959 28.04 3.26 -3.39
CA THR A 959 29.22 3.89 -4.00
C THR A 959 30.51 3.40 -3.32
N GLY A 960 31.27 2.55 -4.02
CA GLY A 960 32.59 2.09 -3.56
C GLY A 960 32.86 0.61 -3.84
N ASN A 961 34.15 0.25 -3.92
CA ASN A 961 34.60 -1.12 -4.14
C ASN A 961 34.50 -1.93 -2.83
N VAL A 962 33.27 -2.20 -2.37
CA VAL A 962 33.00 -2.97 -1.15
C VAL A 962 32.94 -4.46 -1.47
N SER A 963 33.65 -5.28 -0.70
CA SER A 963 33.60 -6.74 -0.84
C SER A 963 32.21 -7.27 -0.51
N LEU A 964 31.46 -7.75 -1.51
CA LEU A 964 30.15 -8.40 -1.37
C LEU A 964 30.21 -9.83 -0.80
N ASP A 965 31.31 -10.23 -0.15
CA ASP A 965 31.49 -11.55 0.45
C ASP A 965 30.81 -11.67 1.83
N ASN A 966 29.50 -11.41 1.88
CA ASN A 966 28.68 -11.59 3.08
C ASN A 966 27.55 -12.56 2.81
N ILE A 967 27.20 -13.33 3.83
CA ILE A 967 26.22 -14.39 3.70
C ILE A 967 25.37 -14.45 4.97
N LEU A 968 24.06 -14.25 4.85
CA LEU A 968 23.11 -14.76 5.83
C LEU A 968 22.77 -16.19 5.43
N TYR A 969 23.05 -17.17 6.28
CA TYR A 969 22.74 -18.56 5.95
C TYR A 969 21.26 -18.87 6.21
N PRO A 970 20.61 -19.62 5.30
CA PRO A 970 19.18 -19.91 5.39
C PRO A 970 18.82 -20.94 6.47
N ASP A 971 19.79 -21.50 7.20
CA ASP A 971 19.56 -22.32 8.39
C ASP A 971 19.44 -21.48 9.68
N SER A 972 19.49 -20.15 9.56
CA SER A 972 19.13 -19.19 10.61
C SER A 972 17.62 -19.20 10.84
N PHE A 973 17.19 -19.10 12.11
CA PHE A 973 15.76 -19.07 12.45
C PHE A 973 15.44 -18.36 13.76
N ILE A 974 14.19 -17.90 13.87
CA ILE A 974 13.52 -17.58 15.13
C ILE A 974 12.60 -18.75 15.46
N SER A 975 12.73 -19.33 16.64
CA SER A 975 11.96 -20.49 17.09
C SER A 975 11.22 -20.14 18.37
N PHE A 976 9.90 -20.37 18.40
CA PHE A 976 9.07 -19.98 19.53
C PHE A 976 8.00 -21.02 19.84
N ASN A 977 7.76 -21.30 21.12
CA ASN A 977 6.62 -22.09 21.55
C ASN A 977 5.47 -21.19 22.00
N TYR A 978 4.23 -21.53 21.65
CA TYR A 978 3.05 -20.74 21.99
C TYR A 978 1.83 -21.64 22.25
N THR A 979 0.81 -21.10 22.93
CA THR A 979 -0.52 -21.71 23.03
C THR A 979 -1.41 -21.09 21.95
N PRO A 980 -1.91 -21.87 20.96
CA PRO A 980 -2.71 -21.35 19.86
C PRO A 980 -4.04 -20.72 20.29
N ILE A 981 -4.50 -19.70 19.56
CA ILE A 981 -5.82 -19.05 19.76
C ILE A 981 -6.97 -19.96 19.28
N VAL A 982 -6.74 -20.70 18.20
CA VAL A 982 -7.70 -21.63 17.63
C VAL A 982 -7.28 -23.07 17.97
N ARG A 983 -8.23 -23.89 18.40
CA ARG A 983 -8.01 -25.32 18.69
C ARG A 983 -7.53 -26.07 17.43
N THR A 984 -6.74 -27.12 17.65
CA THR A 984 -6.19 -27.99 16.59
C THR A 984 -7.28 -28.75 15.83
N LEU A 985 -6.92 -29.32 14.68
CA LEU A 985 -7.81 -30.17 13.87
C LEU A 985 -8.37 -31.34 14.69
N GLU A 986 -9.66 -31.62 14.52
CA GLU A 986 -10.32 -32.80 15.08
C GLU A 986 -10.24 -34.00 14.12
N TYR A 987 -10.52 -35.21 14.63
CA TYR A 987 -10.50 -36.41 13.79
C TYR A 987 -11.55 -36.30 12.67
N GLY A 988 -11.10 -36.42 11.42
CA GLY A 988 -11.95 -36.28 10.23
C GLY A 988 -12.01 -34.87 9.63
N GLU A 989 -11.28 -33.90 10.19
CA GLU A 989 -11.09 -32.58 9.58
C GLU A 989 -9.89 -32.60 8.59
N ILE A 990 -10.06 -32.01 7.40
CA ILE A 990 -9.00 -31.73 6.42
C ILE A 990 -8.72 -30.22 6.35
N THR A 991 -7.58 -29.83 5.78
CA THR A 991 -7.23 -28.41 5.57
C THR A 991 -7.28 -28.02 4.10
N MET A 992 -7.82 -26.85 3.81
CA MET A 992 -7.78 -26.25 2.48
C MET A 992 -7.42 -24.78 2.56
N ARG A 993 -6.65 -24.30 1.59
CA ARG A 993 -6.09 -22.95 1.56
C ARG A 993 -6.57 -22.23 0.30
N PHE A 994 -6.94 -20.97 0.47
CA PHE A 994 -7.58 -20.13 -0.53
C PHE A 994 -6.94 -18.75 -0.58
N GLU A 995 -7.18 -18.06 -1.70
CA GLU A 995 -6.78 -16.67 -1.93
C GLU A 995 -8.05 -15.85 -2.18
N SER A 996 -8.15 -14.65 -1.61
CA SER A 996 -9.17 -13.70 -2.01
C SER A 996 -8.85 -13.12 -3.38
N PRO A 997 -9.83 -12.47 -4.05
CA PRO A 997 -9.52 -11.54 -5.13
C PRO A 997 -8.47 -10.50 -4.68
N ARG A 998 -7.71 -9.97 -5.64
CA ARG A 998 -6.84 -8.82 -5.39
C ARG A 998 -7.70 -7.59 -5.12
N LEU A 999 -7.12 -6.60 -4.44
CA LEU A 999 -7.81 -5.34 -4.18
C LEU A 999 -8.34 -4.73 -5.48
N ARG A 1000 -7.54 -4.60 -6.54
CA ARG A 1000 -7.97 -4.05 -7.84
C ARG A 1000 -9.11 -4.82 -8.50
N ASP A 1001 -9.22 -6.12 -8.25
CA ASP A 1001 -10.23 -6.98 -8.88
C ASP A 1001 -11.56 -7.00 -8.11
N SER A 1002 -11.63 -6.31 -6.96
CA SER A 1002 -12.82 -6.23 -6.12
C SER A 1002 -13.86 -5.27 -6.71
N THR A 1003 -15.01 -5.77 -7.19
CA THR A 1003 -16.10 -4.96 -7.78
C THR A 1003 -17.40 -5.00 -6.95
N GLY A 1004 -18.21 -3.91 -6.92
CA GLY A 1004 -19.50 -3.86 -6.20
C GLY A 1004 -19.92 -2.48 -5.64
N GLU A 1005 -21.12 -2.41 -5.02
CA GLU A 1005 -21.76 -1.15 -4.53
C GLU A 1005 -21.08 -0.48 -3.32
N ALA A 1006 -20.08 -1.13 -2.70
CA ALA A 1006 -19.15 -0.49 -1.76
C ALA A 1006 -17.79 -0.43 -2.46
N MET A 1007 -17.52 0.71 -3.10
CA MET A 1007 -16.28 0.94 -3.85
C MET A 1007 -15.03 0.58 -3.04
N ILE A 1008 -13.98 0.14 -3.74
CA ILE A 1008 -12.60 0.46 -3.38
C ILE A 1008 -12.53 2.00 -3.40
N THR A 1009 -12.84 2.64 -2.29
CA THR A 1009 -12.49 4.04 -2.13
C THR A 1009 -11.06 4.05 -1.62
N ASP A 1010 -10.17 4.72 -2.34
CA ASP A 1010 -9.20 5.53 -1.59
C ASP A 1010 -10.07 6.42 -0.72
N ASN A 1011 -10.22 6.03 0.53
CA ASN A 1011 -11.03 6.78 1.46
C ASN A 1011 -10.26 8.08 1.75
N GLU A 1012 -10.96 9.08 2.30
CA GLU A 1012 -10.34 10.32 2.78
C GLU A 1012 -9.21 10.06 3.81
N THR A 1013 -9.04 8.80 4.24
CA THR A 1013 -8.04 8.32 5.18
C THR A 1013 -6.95 7.46 4.52
N GLY A 1014 -6.55 7.74 3.26
CA GLY A 1014 -5.36 7.22 2.54
C GLY A 1014 -5.01 5.73 2.72
N THR A 1015 -6.01 4.87 2.83
CA THR A 1015 -5.89 3.40 2.93
C THR A 1015 -6.67 2.75 1.80
N LYS A 1016 -6.34 1.50 1.43
CA LYS A 1016 -7.16 0.72 0.48
C LYS A 1016 -8.00 -0.32 1.20
N GLU A 1017 -9.24 -0.46 0.75
CA GLU A 1017 -10.22 -1.38 1.31
C GLU A 1017 -10.51 -2.54 0.36
N GLY A 1018 -10.71 -3.72 0.93
CA GLY A 1018 -11.12 -4.92 0.22
C GLY A 1018 -12.05 -5.76 1.07
N TRP A 1019 -12.64 -6.78 0.44
CA TRP A 1019 -13.50 -7.73 1.14
C TRP A 1019 -13.47 -9.10 0.52
N PHE A 1020 -13.80 -10.11 1.33
CA PHE A 1020 -13.99 -11.48 0.87
C PHE A 1020 -15.03 -12.18 1.74
N THR A 1021 -15.73 -13.13 1.15
CA THR A 1021 -16.71 -13.98 1.85
C THR A 1021 -16.08 -15.31 2.20
N ILE A 1022 -16.34 -15.76 3.42
CA ILE A 1022 -16.05 -17.13 3.82
C ILE A 1022 -17.36 -17.90 3.72
N PRO A 1023 -17.41 -19.09 3.10
CA PRO A 1023 -18.65 -19.83 2.93
C PRO A 1023 -19.43 -20.07 4.22
N SER A 1024 -20.76 -20.15 4.09
CA SER A 1024 -21.72 -20.15 5.20
C SER A 1024 -22.04 -21.54 5.75
N ASN A 1025 -21.55 -22.63 5.14
CA ASN A 1025 -22.05 -23.96 5.51
C ASN A 1025 -21.61 -24.34 6.94
N THR A 1026 -22.55 -24.24 7.87
CA THR A 1026 -22.24 -24.41 9.30
C THR A 1026 -21.88 -25.85 9.68
N GLU A 1027 -22.01 -26.81 8.75
CA GLU A 1027 -21.69 -28.23 8.99
C GLU A 1027 -20.36 -28.73 8.39
N VAL A 1028 -19.80 -28.07 7.38
CA VAL A 1028 -18.62 -28.57 6.65
C VAL A 1028 -17.42 -27.67 6.89
N VAL A 1029 -17.54 -26.34 6.76
CA VAL A 1029 -16.50 -25.40 7.21
C VAL A 1029 -16.57 -25.24 8.73
N THR A 1030 -15.61 -25.85 9.42
CA THR A 1030 -15.60 -25.88 10.89
C THR A 1030 -15.05 -24.60 11.53
N LYS A 1031 -14.01 -24.01 10.91
CA LYS A 1031 -13.27 -22.85 11.43
C LYS A 1031 -12.28 -22.31 10.40
N VAL A 1032 -11.91 -21.04 10.53
CA VAL A 1032 -10.68 -20.48 9.93
C VAL A 1032 -9.51 -20.82 10.83
N LEU A 1033 -8.48 -21.45 10.26
CA LEU A 1033 -7.28 -21.90 10.97
C LEU A 1033 -6.13 -20.88 10.89
N ASP A 1034 -6.01 -20.22 9.74
CA ASP A 1034 -4.95 -19.27 9.42
C ASP A 1034 -5.49 -18.23 8.44
N SER A 1035 -5.10 -16.97 8.58
CA SER A 1035 -5.51 -15.90 7.66
C SER A 1035 -4.50 -14.76 7.71
N LYS A 1036 -4.04 -14.32 6.55
CA LYS A 1036 -3.03 -13.27 6.43
C LYS A 1036 -3.29 -12.42 5.20
N ILE A 1037 -2.82 -11.19 5.21
CA ILE A 1037 -2.86 -10.29 4.07
C ILE A 1037 -1.44 -10.06 3.56
N THR A 1038 -1.31 -10.00 2.24
CA THR A 1038 -0.09 -9.60 1.52
C THR A 1038 -0.05 -8.09 1.37
N SER A 1039 1.14 -7.51 1.38
CA SER A 1039 1.31 -6.07 1.21
C SER A 1039 2.56 -5.72 0.39
N TYR A 1040 2.36 -5.14 -0.79
CA TYR A 1040 3.47 -4.54 -1.56
C TYR A 1040 3.60 -3.07 -1.20
N SER A 1041 4.51 -2.79 -0.27
CA SER A 1041 4.75 -1.48 0.34
C SER A 1041 5.64 -0.55 -0.51
N SER A 1042 6.35 -1.09 -1.50
CA SER A 1042 7.24 -0.35 -2.41
C SER A 1042 8.33 0.41 -1.65
N TYR A 1043 8.21 1.73 -1.52
CA TYR A 1043 9.17 2.61 -0.83
C TYR A 1043 8.71 3.02 0.58
N TYR A 1044 7.60 2.43 1.05
CA TYR A 1044 6.97 2.72 2.33
C TYR A 1044 7.04 1.50 3.25
N TRP A 1045 6.53 1.63 4.48
CA TRP A 1045 6.31 0.47 5.35
C TRP A 1045 4.83 0.13 5.36
N THR A 1046 4.50 -1.16 5.26
CA THR A 1046 3.15 -1.61 5.59
C THR A 1046 2.93 -1.36 7.08
N ASP A 1047 2.12 -0.37 7.42
CA ASP A 1047 2.11 0.19 8.76
C ASP A 1047 0.79 -0.01 9.51
N ARG A 1048 -0.30 -0.31 8.80
CA ARG A 1048 -1.63 -0.36 9.41
C ARG A 1048 -2.55 -1.41 8.77
N LEU A 1049 -3.32 -2.11 9.60
CA LEU A 1049 -4.37 -3.04 9.16
C LEU A 1049 -5.59 -2.97 10.08
N TRP A 1050 -6.77 -2.83 9.49
CA TRP A 1050 -8.05 -2.97 10.17
C TRP A 1050 -8.90 -4.07 9.55
N VAL A 1051 -9.73 -4.71 10.36
CA VAL A 1051 -10.65 -5.76 9.94
C VAL A 1051 -12.05 -5.48 10.46
N ASN A 1052 -13.05 -5.77 9.63
CA ASN A 1052 -14.46 -5.67 9.97
C ASN A 1052 -15.24 -6.86 9.40
N SER A 1053 -15.84 -7.65 10.29
CA SER A 1053 -16.61 -8.83 9.94
C SER A 1053 -18.02 -8.69 10.52
N SER A 1054 -18.91 -8.00 9.79
CA SER A 1054 -20.29 -7.74 10.22
C SER A 1054 -21.32 -8.24 9.19
N ASN A 1055 -22.46 -8.74 9.69
CA ASN A 1055 -23.64 -9.07 8.88
C ASN A 1055 -24.57 -7.86 8.71
N THR A 1056 -24.12 -6.68 9.13
CA THR A 1056 -24.91 -5.44 9.15
C THR A 1056 -24.00 -4.28 8.73
N PRO A 1057 -24.38 -3.48 7.72
CA PRO A 1057 -23.64 -2.28 7.35
C PRO A 1057 -23.64 -1.33 8.56
N ASN A 1058 -22.45 -0.86 8.97
CA ASN A 1058 -22.17 0.10 10.08
C ASN A 1058 -21.82 -0.48 11.47
N GLN A 1059 -20.83 -1.38 11.57
CA GLN A 1059 -20.15 -1.68 12.86
C GLN A 1059 -18.63 -1.43 12.80
N ASN A 1060 -18.04 -1.18 13.98
CA ASN A 1060 -16.70 -0.65 14.21
C ASN A 1060 -15.57 -1.53 13.67
N TRP A 1061 -14.69 -0.93 12.86
CA TRP A 1061 -13.40 -1.48 12.45
C TRP A 1061 -12.53 -1.83 13.67
N THR A 1062 -11.88 -2.99 13.64
CA THR A 1062 -10.92 -3.41 14.67
C THR A 1062 -9.51 -3.22 14.13
N ASN A 1063 -8.66 -2.45 14.84
CA ASN A 1063 -7.24 -2.34 14.52
C ASN A 1063 -6.55 -3.67 14.86
N VAL A 1064 -5.92 -4.28 13.87
CA VAL A 1064 -5.21 -5.56 13.96
C VAL A 1064 -3.69 -5.36 13.97
N TYR A 1065 -3.21 -4.34 13.28
CA TYR A 1065 -1.79 -4.04 13.18
C TYR A 1065 -1.57 -2.53 13.09
N TRP A 1066 -0.56 -2.06 13.82
CA TRP A 1066 -0.05 -0.69 13.79
C TRP A 1066 1.46 -0.73 14.04
N LEU A 1067 2.27 -0.37 13.05
CA LEU A 1067 3.74 -0.38 13.13
C LEU A 1067 4.26 0.64 14.15
N GLY A 1068 3.59 1.79 14.28
CA GLY A 1068 3.87 2.81 15.31
C GLY A 1068 3.75 2.32 16.76
N ASN A 1069 3.19 1.13 17.01
CA ASN A 1069 3.20 0.55 18.36
C ASN A 1069 4.60 0.09 18.79
N TYR A 1070 5.55 -0.03 17.85
CA TYR A 1070 6.92 -0.45 18.12
C TYR A 1070 7.88 0.75 18.18
N SER A 1071 7.82 1.65 17.19
CA SER A 1071 8.63 2.88 17.15
C SER A 1071 7.98 3.92 16.24
N ASP A 1072 8.24 5.19 16.51
CA ASP A 1072 7.88 6.28 15.60
C ASP A 1072 8.83 6.43 14.41
N GLU A 1073 10.01 5.82 14.51
CA GLU A 1073 11.03 5.80 13.47
C GLU A 1073 10.96 4.46 12.69
N TYR A 1074 10.15 4.41 11.63
CA TYR A 1074 9.95 3.17 10.86
C TYR A 1074 11.22 2.66 10.19
N GLU A 1075 12.17 3.55 9.89
CA GLU A 1075 13.47 3.17 9.31
C GLU A 1075 14.24 2.16 10.16
N PHE A 1076 14.06 2.17 11.50
CA PHE A 1076 14.69 1.21 12.40
C PHE A 1076 13.94 -0.11 12.51
N LEU A 1077 12.72 -0.17 12.00
CA LEU A 1077 11.85 -1.34 12.05
C LEU A 1077 11.93 -2.17 10.76
N GLY A 1078 11.44 -3.40 10.85
CA GLY A 1078 11.18 -4.23 9.67
C GLY A 1078 9.91 -3.81 8.94
N ASP A 1079 9.81 -4.21 7.68
CA ASP A 1079 8.65 -3.98 6.82
C ASP A 1079 7.86 -5.31 6.60
N PRO A 1080 6.64 -5.42 7.14
CA PRO A 1080 5.83 -6.63 7.02
C PRO A 1080 5.18 -6.79 5.63
N TYR A 1081 5.78 -7.61 4.76
CA TYR A 1081 5.06 -8.10 3.57
C TYR A 1081 3.82 -8.93 3.92
N ILE A 1082 3.88 -9.70 5.02
CA ILE A 1082 2.74 -10.48 5.53
C ILE A 1082 2.31 -9.91 6.88
N ILE A 1083 1.03 -9.57 6.98
CA ILE A 1083 0.38 -9.26 8.25
C ILE A 1083 -0.68 -10.31 8.54
N GLN A 1084 -0.64 -10.88 9.74
CA GLN A 1084 -1.66 -11.84 10.14
C GLN A 1084 -2.98 -11.13 10.47
N ILE A 1085 -4.08 -11.67 9.94
CA ILE A 1085 -5.44 -11.41 10.43
C ILE A 1085 -5.78 -12.49 11.48
N PRO A 1086 -6.07 -12.15 12.75
CA PRO A 1086 -6.49 -13.12 13.74
C PRO A 1086 -7.74 -13.90 13.29
N PRO A 1087 -7.70 -15.24 13.18
CA PRO A 1087 -8.82 -16.00 12.61
C PRO A 1087 -10.14 -15.85 13.38
N ASN A 1088 -10.07 -15.54 14.68
CA ASN A 1088 -11.25 -15.29 15.52
C ASN A 1088 -11.97 -13.97 15.23
N LEU A 1089 -11.39 -13.07 14.42
CA LEU A 1089 -12.05 -11.86 13.95
C LEU A 1089 -12.83 -12.09 12.65
N LEU A 1090 -12.61 -13.21 11.96
CA LEU A 1090 -13.30 -13.57 10.72
C LEU A 1090 -14.56 -14.37 11.00
N LYS A 1091 -15.59 -14.19 10.17
CA LYS A 1091 -16.88 -14.89 10.28
C LYS A 1091 -17.18 -15.69 9.02
N THR A 1092 -17.62 -16.94 9.22
CA THR A 1092 -18.20 -17.80 8.19
C THR A 1092 -19.60 -17.30 7.82
N GLY A 1093 -19.94 -17.36 6.54
CA GLY A 1093 -21.24 -16.98 5.99
C GLY A 1093 -21.58 -15.50 5.99
N GLY A 1094 -20.58 -14.64 6.18
CA GLY A 1094 -20.71 -13.19 6.14
C GLY A 1094 -19.59 -12.53 5.33
N ASN A 1095 -19.74 -11.23 5.10
CA ASN A 1095 -18.70 -10.43 4.46
C ASN A 1095 -17.59 -10.09 5.47
N ASN A 1096 -16.34 -10.28 5.08
CA ASN A 1096 -15.16 -9.92 5.86
C ASN A 1096 -14.40 -8.83 5.10
N SER A 1097 -14.49 -7.61 5.59
CA SER A 1097 -13.81 -6.44 5.01
C SER A 1097 -12.52 -6.13 5.76
N PHE A 1098 -11.55 -5.57 5.05
CA PHE A 1098 -10.26 -5.14 5.61
C PHE A 1098 -9.86 -3.79 5.02
N LYS A 1099 -9.11 -2.99 5.79
CA LYS A 1099 -8.40 -1.80 5.30
C LYS A 1099 -6.92 -1.95 5.58
N ILE A 1100 -6.10 -1.77 4.57
CA ILE A 1100 -4.64 -1.82 4.69
C ILE A 1100 -4.04 -0.50 4.21
N GLY A 1101 -2.94 -0.09 4.83
CA GLY A 1101 -2.23 1.12 4.47
C GLY A 1101 -0.72 0.97 4.66
N THR A 1102 -0.03 1.91 4.03
CA THR A 1102 1.41 2.11 4.12
C THR A 1102 1.71 3.49 4.70
N GLY A 1103 2.91 3.69 5.24
CA GLY A 1103 3.34 4.96 5.80
C GLY A 1103 4.86 5.05 5.96
N LEU A 1104 5.37 6.28 6.13
CA LEU A 1104 6.78 6.56 6.43
C LEU A 1104 7.05 6.74 7.93
N TYR A 1105 6.04 7.20 8.67
CA TYR A 1105 6.08 7.45 10.12
C TYR A 1105 4.63 7.47 10.65
N PRO A 1106 4.40 7.28 11.97
CA PRO A 1106 3.05 7.03 12.49
C PRO A 1106 2.15 8.26 12.62
N SER A 1107 2.68 9.49 12.54
CA SER A 1107 1.87 10.71 12.65
C SER A 1107 1.10 11.07 11.37
N LEU A 1108 1.29 10.34 10.25
CA LEU A 1108 0.43 10.44 9.07
C LEU A 1108 -0.97 9.89 9.41
N PRO A 1109 -1.98 10.76 9.60
CA PRO A 1109 -3.30 10.35 10.09
C PRO A 1109 -3.96 9.37 9.12
N ASP A 1110 -3.66 9.53 7.84
CA ASP A 1110 -4.40 8.91 6.74
C ASP A 1110 -3.57 7.86 5.97
N GLY A 1111 -2.32 7.54 6.31
CA GLY A 1111 -1.52 6.59 5.50
C GLY A 1111 -1.32 7.06 4.05
N LEU A 1112 -0.59 6.29 3.25
CA LEU A 1112 -0.10 6.70 1.92
C LEU A 1112 -0.61 5.78 0.78
N GLY A 1113 -1.69 5.06 1.04
CA GLY A 1113 -2.27 4.05 0.15
C GLY A 1113 -1.75 2.63 0.45
N ALA A 1114 -2.05 1.70 -0.45
CA ALA A 1114 -1.57 0.32 -0.43
C ALA A 1114 -1.56 -0.23 -1.87
N SER A 1115 -1.02 -1.43 -2.08
CA SER A 1115 -0.93 -1.98 -3.42
C SER A 1115 -2.28 -2.49 -3.93
N PRO A 1116 -2.63 -2.23 -5.22
CA PRO A 1116 -3.77 -2.88 -5.86
C PRO A 1116 -3.67 -4.41 -5.95
N ASP A 1117 -2.46 -4.98 -5.83
CA ASP A 1117 -2.21 -6.42 -5.91
C ASP A 1117 -2.32 -7.15 -4.57
N ASP A 1118 -2.51 -6.40 -3.47
CA ASP A 1118 -2.72 -6.97 -2.13
C ASP A 1118 -3.94 -7.89 -2.09
N ARG A 1119 -3.83 -8.98 -1.34
CA ARG A 1119 -4.90 -9.97 -1.15
C ARG A 1119 -4.76 -10.73 0.17
N VAL A 1120 -5.86 -11.34 0.59
CA VAL A 1120 -5.91 -12.24 1.75
C VAL A 1120 -5.65 -13.69 1.32
N ILE A 1121 -4.81 -14.39 2.08
CA ILE A 1121 -4.59 -15.84 1.96
C ILE A 1121 -5.07 -16.46 3.27
N TYR A 1122 -5.98 -17.42 3.19
CA TYR A 1122 -6.61 -18.03 4.37
C TYR A 1122 -6.72 -19.55 4.24
N THR A 1123 -6.67 -20.24 5.38
CA THR A 1123 -6.77 -21.70 5.48
C THR A 1123 -7.98 -22.06 6.34
N MET A 1124 -8.84 -22.93 5.83
CA MET A 1124 -10.03 -23.42 6.51
C MET A 1124 -9.87 -24.89 6.93
N GLY A 1125 -10.47 -25.23 8.06
CA GLY A 1125 -10.67 -26.62 8.48
C GLY A 1125 -12.04 -27.12 8.02
N ILE A 1126 -12.06 -28.26 7.34
CA ILE A 1126 -13.26 -28.82 6.71
C ILE A 1126 -13.54 -30.20 7.27
N THR A 1127 -14.76 -30.46 7.73
CA THR A 1127 -15.20 -31.74 8.30
C THR A 1127 -16.22 -32.45 7.42
N GLY A 1128 -16.54 -33.70 7.75
CA GLY A 1128 -17.66 -34.44 7.12
C GLY A 1128 -17.26 -35.35 5.95
N ILE A 1129 -16.00 -35.38 5.54
CA ILE A 1129 -15.50 -36.16 4.38
C ILE A 1129 -15.54 -37.69 4.62
N GLY A 1130 -15.86 -38.15 5.84
CA GLY A 1130 -15.90 -39.58 6.19
C GLY A 1130 -17.06 -40.06 7.09
N LEU A 1131 -18.00 -39.18 7.48
CA LEU A 1131 -19.14 -39.54 8.35
C LEU A 1131 -20.46 -39.20 7.65
N THR A 1132 -20.76 -39.92 6.58
CA THR A 1132 -21.99 -39.68 5.82
C THR A 1132 -23.25 -40.05 6.57
N GLU A 1133 -24.27 -39.23 6.34
CA GLU A 1133 -25.66 -39.54 6.60
C GLU A 1133 -26.12 -40.71 5.76
N TYR A 1134 -27.09 -41.44 6.28
CA TYR A 1134 -27.73 -42.50 5.54
C TYR A 1134 -28.59 -41.91 4.41
N SER A 1135 -28.64 -42.61 3.27
CA SER A 1135 -29.61 -42.34 2.22
C SER A 1135 -31.02 -42.39 2.79
N ASP A 1136 -31.98 -41.82 2.05
CA ASP A 1136 -33.38 -42.11 2.34
C ASP A 1136 -33.71 -43.59 2.03
N VAL A 1137 -34.88 -44.03 2.47
CA VAL A 1137 -35.30 -45.43 2.37
C VAL A 1137 -35.96 -45.69 1.00
N PHE A 1138 -35.32 -46.48 0.13
CA PHE A 1138 -35.82 -46.80 -1.21
C PHE A 1138 -35.94 -48.30 -1.47
N LEU A 1139 -36.65 -48.70 -2.54
CA LEU A 1139 -36.83 -50.12 -2.90
C LEU A 1139 -35.63 -50.71 -3.68
N LYS A 1140 -34.66 -49.87 -4.04
CA LYS A 1140 -33.53 -50.18 -4.91
C LYS A 1140 -32.23 -49.69 -4.27
N ALA A 1141 -31.17 -50.46 -4.43
CA ALA A 1141 -29.81 -50.13 -3.97
C ALA A 1141 -28.81 -50.77 -4.95
N LYS A 1142 -28.58 -50.12 -6.09
CA LYS A 1142 -27.68 -50.60 -7.15
C LYS A 1142 -26.66 -49.53 -7.52
N GLY A 1143 -25.49 -49.97 -7.97
CA GLY A 1143 -24.45 -49.03 -8.36
C GLY A 1143 -24.68 -48.41 -9.74
N SER A 1144 -24.11 -47.23 -9.95
CA SER A 1144 -24.22 -46.44 -11.17
C SER A 1144 -22.87 -45.80 -11.53
N SER A 1145 -22.77 -45.31 -12.78
CA SER A 1145 -21.62 -44.54 -13.28
C SER A 1145 -22.05 -43.09 -13.52
N VAL A 1146 -21.36 -42.13 -12.90
CA VAL A 1146 -21.81 -40.74 -12.79
C VAL A 1146 -20.72 -39.78 -13.22
N THR A 1147 -21.04 -38.76 -14.02
CA THR A 1147 -20.10 -37.68 -14.36
C THR A 1147 -20.23 -36.54 -13.36
N ILE A 1148 -19.11 -36.10 -12.79
CA ILE A 1148 -19.03 -35.02 -11.79
C ILE A 1148 -18.07 -33.95 -12.28
N TYR A 1149 -18.50 -32.69 -12.24
CA TYR A 1149 -17.70 -31.50 -12.54
C TYR A 1149 -17.16 -30.89 -11.25
N TYR A 1150 -15.96 -30.32 -11.32
CA TYR A 1150 -15.28 -29.72 -10.18
C TYR A 1150 -14.72 -28.34 -10.51
N ASP A 1151 -14.71 -27.48 -9.50
CA ASP A 1151 -14.19 -26.11 -9.45
C ASP A 1151 -13.09 -26.05 -8.37
N ILE A 1152 -11.83 -26.02 -8.77
CA ILE A 1152 -10.68 -26.11 -7.86
C ILE A 1152 -10.25 -24.72 -7.38
N ASP A 1153 -10.42 -23.69 -8.20
CA ASP A 1153 -10.01 -22.33 -7.89
C ASP A 1153 -11.09 -21.49 -7.20
N GLY A 1154 -12.33 -21.99 -7.15
CA GLY A 1154 -13.45 -21.42 -6.43
C GLY A 1154 -14.10 -20.23 -7.15
N ASP A 1155 -13.92 -20.10 -8.46
CA ASP A 1155 -14.47 -19.02 -9.28
C ASP A 1155 -15.91 -19.28 -9.81
N ASN A 1156 -16.49 -20.43 -9.44
CA ASN A 1156 -17.78 -20.96 -9.87
C ASN A 1156 -17.83 -21.40 -11.35
N THR A 1157 -16.67 -21.69 -11.95
CA THR A 1157 -16.52 -22.23 -13.30
C THR A 1157 -15.80 -23.57 -13.24
N PRO A 1158 -16.40 -24.67 -13.74
CA PRO A 1158 -15.74 -25.96 -13.66
C PRO A 1158 -14.52 -26.03 -14.58
N GLU A 1159 -13.34 -26.42 -14.06
CA GLU A 1159 -12.15 -26.61 -14.89
C GLU A 1159 -12.17 -27.96 -15.61
N THR A 1160 -12.74 -28.99 -14.99
CA THR A 1160 -12.76 -30.35 -15.55
C THR A 1160 -13.83 -31.25 -14.91
N SER A 1161 -13.97 -32.49 -15.41
CA SER A 1161 -14.92 -33.48 -14.93
C SER A 1161 -14.36 -34.89 -14.95
N VAL A 1162 -14.94 -35.77 -14.13
CA VAL A 1162 -14.54 -37.17 -13.99
C VAL A 1162 -15.76 -38.09 -13.96
N VAL A 1163 -15.62 -39.30 -14.51
CA VAL A 1163 -16.64 -40.35 -14.40
C VAL A 1163 -16.31 -41.23 -13.20
N VAL A 1164 -17.21 -41.28 -12.23
CA VAL A 1164 -17.07 -42.03 -10.99
C VAL A 1164 -18.03 -43.22 -10.97
N GLU A 1165 -17.52 -44.36 -10.49
CA GLU A 1165 -18.32 -45.55 -10.25
C GLU A 1165 -18.70 -45.61 -8.78
N VAL A 1166 -20.00 -45.65 -8.47
CA VAL A 1166 -20.51 -45.75 -7.10
C VAL A 1166 -21.29 -47.04 -6.90
N GLY A 1167 -20.94 -47.78 -5.85
CA GLY A 1167 -21.60 -49.03 -5.47
C GLY A 1167 -21.21 -50.26 -6.30
N PRO A 1168 -21.70 -51.45 -5.92
CA PRO A 1168 -21.29 -52.71 -6.54
C PRO A 1168 -21.96 -52.90 -7.91
N ASN A 1169 -21.16 -53.28 -8.92
CA ASN A 1169 -21.58 -53.50 -10.31
C ASN A 1169 -22.31 -52.28 -10.92
N PRO A 1170 -21.59 -51.20 -11.24
CA PRO A 1170 -22.13 -49.87 -11.56
C PRO A 1170 -22.77 -49.75 -12.96
N ASN A 1171 -23.59 -50.73 -13.34
CA ASN A 1171 -24.23 -50.83 -14.64
C ASN A 1171 -25.67 -50.28 -14.64
N ASP A 1172 -26.14 -49.73 -13.52
CA ASP A 1172 -27.47 -49.15 -13.41
C ASP A 1172 -27.50 -47.69 -13.86
N VAL A 1173 -28.70 -47.21 -14.23
CA VAL A 1173 -28.94 -45.80 -14.51
C VAL A 1173 -28.96 -45.04 -13.19
N PHE A 1174 -28.26 -43.91 -13.17
CA PHE A 1174 -28.26 -42.99 -12.04
C PHE A 1174 -29.67 -42.43 -11.80
N ASP A 1175 -30.25 -42.75 -10.63
CA ASP A 1175 -31.63 -42.41 -10.24
C ASP A 1175 -31.71 -42.15 -8.72
N PRO A 1176 -31.18 -41.02 -8.24
CA PRO A 1176 -31.12 -40.69 -6.81
C PRO A 1176 -32.48 -40.43 -6.14
N GLU A 1177 -33.57 -40.40 -6.91
CA GLU A 1177 -34.94 -40.30 -6.38
C GLU A 1177 -35.53 -41.68 -6.00
N ASN A 1178 -34.96 -42.77 -6.53
CA ASN A 1178 -35.51 -44.12 -6.35
C ASN A 1178 -34.47 -45.18 -5.98
N ASP A 1179 -33.17 -44.84 -5.95
CA ASP A 1179 -32.07 -45.71 -5.57
C ASP A 1179 -31.32 -45.17 -4.34
N SER A 1180 -31.23 -45.98 -3.29
CA SER A 1180 -30.53 -45.62 -2.05
C SER A 1180 -29.05 -45.33 -2.25
N ILE A 1181 -28.37 -46.02 -3.16
CA ILE A 1181 -26.94 -45.78 -3.39
C ILE A 1181 -26.74 -44.43 -4.08
N ASP A 1182 -27.50 -44.16 -5.14
CA ASP A 1182 -27.44 -42.90 -5.88
C ASP A 1182 -27.86 -41.70 -5.00
N ASN A 1183 -28.90 -41.88 -4.18
CA ASN A 1183 -29.33 -40.88 -3.21
C ASN A 1183 -28.24 -40.58 -2.16
N GLY A 1184 -27.65 -41.62 -1.58
CA GLY A 1184 -26.56 -41.48 -0.63
C GLY A 1184 -25.32 -40.85 -1.25
N PHE A 1185 -25.11 -41.05 -2.56
CA PHE A 1185 -24.06 -40.39 -3.32
C PHE A 1185 -24.34 -38.90 -3.51
N MET A 1186 -25.57 -38.49 -3.87
CA MET A 1186 -25.93 -37.06 -3.94
C MET A 1186 -25.73 -36.34 -2.61
N LYS A 1187 -26.09 -36.96 -1.48
CA LYS A 1187 -25.84 -36.40 -0.14
C LYS A 1187 -24.35 -36.23 0.17
N LEU A 1188 -23.49 -37.07 -0.40
CA LEU A 1188 -22.03 -36.93 -0.25
C LEU A 1188 -21.51 -35.80 -1.15
N ILE A 1189 -21.98 -35.71 -2.38
CA ILE A 1189 -21.56 -34.69 -3.36
C ILE A 1189 -21.98 -33.28 -2.93
N ASP A 1190 -23.18 -33.10 -2.38
CA ASP A 1190 -23.63 -31.84 -1.74
C ASP A 1190 -22.63 -31.37 -0.67
N ARG A 1191 -22.10 -32.27 0.17
CA ARG A 1191 -21.07 -31.91 1.17
C ARG A 1191 -19.69 -31.58 0.58
N LEU A 1192 -19.43 -31.96 -0.67
CA LEU A 1192 -18.20 -31.61 -1.39
C LEU A 1192 -18.35 -30.31 -2.21
N ASN A 1193 -19.55 -29.75 -2.28
CA ASN A 1193 -19.85 -28.42 -2.81
C ASN A 1193 -20.10 -27.46 -1.63
N PHE A 1194 -19.14 -26.61 -1.35
CA PHE A 1194 -19.14 -25.71 -0.21
C PHE A 1194 -18.62 -24.30 -0.52
N ILE A 1195 -18.10 -24.05 -1.72
CA ILE A 1195 -17.78 -22.73 -2.29
C ILE A 1195 -18.74 -22.51 -3.45
N SER A 1196 -19.32 -21.31 -3.53
CA SER A 1196 -20.27 -20.94 -4.60
C SER A 1196 -21.49 -21.87 -4.79
N ASP A 1197 -21.73 -22.78 -3.84
CA ASP A 1197 -22.88 -23.68 -3.78
C ASP A 1197 -24.20 -22.93 -4.00
N LEU A 1198 -24.91 -23.29 -5.07
CA LEU A 1198 -26.18 -22.69 -5.47
C LEU A 1198 -27.37 -23.12 -4.60
N ASN A 1199 -27.24 -24.20 -3.84
CA ASN A 1199 -28.28 -24.85 -3.05
C ASN A 1199 -27.75 -25.29 -1.66
N PRO A 1200 -27.17 -24.37 -0.88
CA PRO A 1200 -26.49 -24.72 0.37
C PRO A 1200 -27.43 -25.36 1.39
N ASN A 1201 -27.01 -26.52 1.89
CA ASN A 1201 -27.75 -27.38 2.81
C ASN A 1201 -29.04 -27.98 2.22
N VAL A 1202 -29.15 -28.07 0.89
CA VAL A 1202 -30.29 -28.66 0.19
C VAL A 1202 -29.77 -29.61 -0.87
N VAL A 1203 -29.90 -30.91 -0.62
CA VAL A 1203 -29.52 -31.95 -1.58
C VAL A 1203 -30.47 -31.91 -2.80
N ASP A 1204 -30.04 -31.27 -3.89
CA ASP A 1204 -30.81 -31.18 -5.13
C ASP A 1204 -30.65 -32.48 -5.94
N LEU A 1205 -31.75 -33.23 -6.08
CA LEU A 1205 -31.77 -34.51 -6.79
C LEU A 1205 -31.95 -34.36 -8.31
N THR A 1206 -31.85 -33.16 -8.87
CA THR A 1206 -31.98 -32.91 -10.32
C THR A 1206 -30.87 -33.62 -11.11
N HIS A 1207 -31.25 -34.58 -11.95
CA HIS A 1207 -30.30 -35.46 -12.64
C HIS A 1207 -30.77 -35.87 -14.04
N ASN A 1208 -29.84 -36.45 -14.80
CA ASN A 1208 -30.11 -37.25 -16.00
C ASN A 1208 -29.44 -38.63 -15.88
N ALA A 1209 -29.51 -39.46 -16.93
CA ALA A 1209 -28.97 -40.81 -16.91
C ALA A 1209 -27.43 -40.91 -16.71
N THR A 1210 -26.71 -39.79 -16.84
CA THR A 1210 -25.25 -39.71 -16.72
C THR A 1210 -24.78 -38.98 -15.46
N GLY A 1211 -25.68 -38.35 -14.70
CA GLY A 1211 -25.33 -37.66 -13.45
C GLY A 1211 -26.18 -36.43 -13.12
N PRO A 1212 -25.73 -35.63 -12.13
CA PRO A 1212 -26.38 -34.38 -11.72
C PRO A 1212 -26.47 -33.34 -12.85
N THR A 1213 -27.50 -32.51 -12.83
CA THR A 1213 -27.73 -31.45 -13.84
C THR A 1213 -28.38 -30.21 -13.21
N GLY A 1214 -28.29 -29.06 -13.88
CA GLY A 1214 -28.95 -27.83 -13.40
C GLY A 1214 -28.31 -27.35 -12.10
N ASN A 1215 -29.08 -27.24 -11.03
CA ASN A 1215 -28.55 -26.84 -9.73
C ASN A 1215 -28.05 -28.04 -8.90
N GLY A 1216 -28.15 -29.28 -9.40
CA GLY A 1216 -27.61 -30.45 -8.70
C GLY A 1216 -26.09 -30.35 -8.49
N ASP A 1217 -25.64 -30.64 -7.28
CA ASP A 1217 -24.22 -30.60 -6.91
C ASP A 1217 -23.38 -31.56 -7.76
N GLY A 1218 -22.20 -31.11 -8.19
CA GLY A 1218 -21.35 -31.83 -9.13
C GLY A 1218 -21.78 -31.75 -10.59
N SER A 1219 -22.75 -30.88 -10.92
CA SER A 1219 -23.12 -30.58 -12.31
C SER A 1219 -22.27 -29.46 -12.91
N LEU A 1220 -22.38 -29.25 -14.23
CA LEU A 1220 -21.64 -28.18 -14.94
C LEU A 1220 -21.93 -26.77 -14.39
N SER A 1221 -23.14 -26.53 -13.87
CA SER A 1221 -23.56 -25.22 -13.35
C SER A 1221 -23.46 -25.10 -11.84
N ASN A 1222 -23.08 -26.19 -11.15
CA ASN A 1222 -22.88 -26.23 -9.71
C ASN A 1222 -21.82 -27.30 -9.38
N PRO A 1223 -20.55 -27.08 -9.77
CA PRO A 1223 -19.48 -28.04 -9.60
C PRO A 1223 -19.09 -28.23 -8.13
N ILE A 1224 -18.41 -29.33 -7.80
CA ILE A 1224 -17.87 -29.54 -6.44
C ILE A 1224 -16.47 -28.94 -6.27
N ASP A 1225 -16.06 -28.65 -5.04
CA ASP A 1225 -14.79 -27.95 -4.78
C ASP A 1225 -13.61 -28.86 -4.45
N LEU A 1226 -13.78 -30.17 -4.67
CA LEU A 1226 -12.74 -31.15 -4.42
C LEU A 1226 -12.54 -32.03 -5.65
N GLU A 1227 -11.34 -31.97 -6.20
CA GLU A 1227 -10.95 -32.80 -7.33
C GLU A 1227 -11.03 -34.31 -6.98
N ILE A 1228 -11.78 -35.06 -7.78
CA ILE A 1228 -11.87 -36.51 -7.68
C ILE A 1228 -10.87 -37.14 -8.66
N THR A 1229 -9.77 -37.66 -8.15
CA THR A 1229 -8.75 -38.39 -8.95
C THR A 1229 -9.06 -39.89 -9.06
N GLU A 1230 -8.38 -40.61 -9.96
CA GLU A 1230 -8.52 -42.08 -10.08
C GLU A 1230 -8.17 -42.85 -8.78
N GLU A 1231 -7.45 -42.20 -7.86
CA GLU A 1231 -7.14 -42.77 -6.55
C GLU A 1231 -8.31 -42.67 -5.55
N VAL A 1232 -9.28 -41.79 -5.82
CA VAL A 1232 -10.49 -41.63 -5.02
C VAL A 1232 -11.45 -42.77 -5.30
N LYS A 1233 -11.75 -43.56 -4.26
CA LYS A 1233 -12.69 -44.67 -4.35
C LYS A 1233 -13.90 -44.43 -3.47
N PHE A 1234 -15.06 -44.39 -4.12
CA PHE A 1234 -16.36 -44.40 -3.46
C PHE A 1234 -16.73 -45.84 -3.08
N GLN A 1235 -17.07 -46.04 -1.82
CA GLN A 1235 -17.66 -47.29 -1.34
C GLN A 1235 -19.07 -47.03 -0.83
N SER A 1236 -19.91 -48.05 -0.95
CA SER A 1236 -21.26 -48.02 -0.42
C SER A 1236 -21.53 -49.28 0.38
N ASP A 1237 -22.02 -49.11 1.59
CA ASP A 1237 -22.63 -50.19 2.37
C ASP A 1237 -24.13 -49.97 2.40
N PHE A 1238 -24.93 -51.01 2.21
CA PHE A 1238 -26.39 -50.89 2.33
C PHE A 1238 -26.97 -51.98 3.21
N ILE A 1239 -28.03 -51.62 3.92
CA ILE A 1239 -28.82 -52.54 4.74
C ILE A 1239 -30.19 -52.66 4.11
N SER A 1240 -30.63 -53.90 3.88
CA SER A 1240 -31.97 -54.21 3.36
C SER A 1240 -32.99 -54.37 4.48
N GLN A 1241 -34.27 -54.21 4.16
CA GLN A 1241 -35.41 -54.42 5.08
C GLN A 1241 -35.46 -53.44 6.26
N ILE A 1242 -34.90 -52.24 6.11
CA ILE A 1242 -35.04 -51.18 7.10
C ILE A 1242 -36.51 -50.72 7.12
N PRO A 1243 -37.20 -50.81 8.27
CA PRO A 1243 -38.54 -50.26 8.41
C PRO A 1243 -38.47 -48.75 8.25
N SER A 1244 -39.28 -48.21 7.35
CA SER A 1244 -39.33 -46.77 7.14
C SER A 1244 -39.97 -46.07 8.34
N MET A 1245 -39.47 -44.91 8.74
CA MET A 1245 -40.08 -44.08 9.80
C MET A 1245 -40.98 -42.98 9.21
N TRP A 1246 -41.72 -43.28 8.14
CA TRP A 1246 -42.63 -42.34 7.51
C TRP A 1246 -43.79 -41.99 8.46
N GLY A 1247 -43.96 -40.69 8.72
CA GLY A 1247 -45.10 -40.10 9.43
C GLY A 1247 -45.42 -40.70 10.82
N PRO A 1248 -46.27 -40.01 11.56
CA PRO A 1248 -47.34 -40.69 12.26
C PRO A 1248 -48.59 -40.63 11.38
N ALA A 1249 -49.07 -41.78 10.89
CA ALA A 1249 -50.43 -41.85 10.36
C ALA A 1249 -51.43 -41.81 11.53
N THR A 1250 -52.46 -40.98 11.43
CA THR A 1250 -53.51 -40.90 12.44
C THR A 1250 -54.58 -41.93 12.15
N MET A 1251 -54.82 -42.84 13.08
CA MET A 1251 -55.97 -43.74 13.02
C MET A 1251 -57.05 -43.19 13.94
N GLU A 1252 -58.24 -43.00 13.40
CA GLU A 1252 -59.41 -42.52 14.11
C GLU A 1252 -60.51 -43.58 14.13
N VAL A 1253 -61.07 -43.81 15.31
CA VAL A 1253 -62.26 -44.62 15.51
C VAL A 1253 -63.40 -43.70 15.95
N ARG A 1254 -64.49 -43.69 15.18
CA ARG A 1254 -65.74 -43.05 15.55
C ARG A 1254 -66.76 -44.10 15.93
N VAL A 1255 -67.49 -43.88 17.04
CA VAL A 1255 -68.58 -44.74 17.48
C VAL A 1255 -69.81 -43.90 17.80
N TRP A 1256 -70.97 -44.34 17.30
CA TRP A 1256 -72.27 -43.70 17.50
C TRP A 1256 -73.39 -44.74 17.64
N SER A 1257 -74.65 -44.31 17.80
CA SER A 1257 -75.84 -45.19 17.72
C SER A 1257 -76.82 -44.66 16.71
#